data_AF-A0A962SNR2-F1
#
_entry.id   AF-A0A962SNR2-F1
#
_cell.length_a   1.000
_cell.length_b   1.000
_cell.length_c   1.000
_cell.angle_alpha   90.00
_cell.angle_beta   90.00
_cell.angle_gamma   90.00
#
_symmetry.space_group_name_H-M   'P 1'
#
loop_
_entity.id
_entity.type
_entity.pdbx_description
1 polymer ?
#
loop_
_entity_poly.entity_id
_entity_poly.type
_entity_poly.pdbx_seq_one_letter_code
_entity_poly.pdbx_strand_id
1 'polypeptide(L)'
;MIDRQQLLKDLQSLLPKIEQDILAYTETKPELNGHLKQEYAKAKEANRTAEHFVAWREAQITQSAVAWLLTCVFIRFLEDNALLDDPMIAGPAGSRLQHAKDRLTVYFNEHPTHAEREYLFHLFEELEQFPVMAELLDHRHNPLWQLPVSADGARGIIDFFQQLDPETGEIVHDFTDPGWDTRFLGDLYQDLSESVRKRYALLQTPEFVESFILDYTLEKAKETFGLPGMRLIDPTCGSGHFLLTTFERLFNDWIKREPTTNARALAQRALDSIYGVDINPYAIAVARFRLLIAAMKAADSDKIKDAPDFHFNLAVGDSLLHGRRHESQGQGIQTQLIDDHLSHVFEVEDQDKLERILGQRYHVVVGNPPYITVKDKALNEAYRDKYLTCHRQYSLGVPFTERFFDLTISAEGNHPAGYMGMITTNSFMKREFGKKLIEEYLPRKELTHVIDTSGAYIPGHGTPTVILFARNQKSKAEQIRAVLGIRGEPSTPVDAALGKVWRSIVDLLEKPGSETEYVSVVDQARGLYGKHPWSVGGGGATELKGLMAAHTSKTLEKVIELIGFVCMTRADDIYFSTRSALLRLGLEPEHVIYNVEGDRVRDWNIDEPNSSCFPYDDNLSPKMTSAVRHFLWPHRTALWLRREPNGNHREIGLTWFEWSRFQRERFRTPLSITFAFVATHNHFVLDRGGKVFNRSAPVIKLPADASEADHLDLLGLLNSSVACFWMKQVFHNKGSTVDTKGARQTTVEFENFYEHTGTGLKGFPIADDASGQARNLASHLDQLAQQLSDLDPETILTSADGSIRQALESAKMETASITRRMIALQEELDWVNYSLYGLISAGEGILSKTTPPEVDLGQRPFEIHLARRMAAGETETTWFQRHNSQPIIAIPDHWPADYRALVERRLQLIENNRWIKLIEQPEYKRRWNQEPWEKRQQHALRNWLLDHLEQRCQAAELQTCAQLADGTRNDDRFQQIASIYTGSDTFDAQDLVSQLVAGDNVPQMAAARYKPKALSKFRAWQETWDKQRAEDAIDARTELDETDPQYLSEKQAAALKAKEIGDIPLPPKYASGDFRKPSYWPLRGKLDVPKERFFSLPGCEKAGDSTLVIGWAGLNHLQRAQAIAAWYLERKEQEGWDAEQLK
;
A
#
# COMPACT_ATOMS: atom_id res chain seq x y z
N MET A 1 30.76 2.63 -20.75
CA MET A 1 30.36 1.96 -19.49
C MET A 1 28.92 2.34 -19.19
N ILE A 2 28.07 1.37 -18.85
CA ILE A 2 26.62 1.54 -18.73
C ILE A 2 26.24 2.61 -17.70
N ASP A 3 25.65 3.73 -18.14
CA ASP A 3 24.94 4.67 -17.25
C ASP A 3 23.53 4.14 -16.95
N ARG A 4 23.43 3.40 -15.84
CA ARG A 4 22.21 2.72 -15.41
C ARG A 4 21.06 3.69 -15.10
N GLN A 5 21.38 4.84 -14.51
CA GLN A 5 20.37 5.82 -14.10
C GLN A 5 19.79 6.54 -15.31
N GLN A 6 20.65 6.95 -16.24
CA GLN A 6 20.22 7.60 -17.47
C GLN A 6 19.43 6.63 -18.36
N LEU A 7 19.90 5.38 -18.53
CA LEU A 7 19.20 4.34 -19.29
C LEU A 7 17.78 4.08 -18.72
N LEU A 8 17.65 3.90 -17.41
CA LEU A 8 16.35 3.66 -16.77
C LEU A 8 15.40 4.84 -16.98
N LYS A 9 15.87 6.07 -16.77
CA LYS A 9 15.07 7.29 -16.93
C LYS A 9 14.56 7.47 -18.36
N ASP A 10 15.41 7.21 -19.33
CA ASP A 10 15.05 7.38 -20.74
C ASP A 10 14.13 6.25 -21.23
N LEU A 11 14.36 5.01 -20.77
CA LEU A 11 13.44 3.89 -21.02
C LEU A 11 12.07 4.09 -20.35
N GLN A 12 12.00 4.65 -19.14
CA GLN A 12 10.74 5.06 -18.50
C GLN A 12 9.99 6.13 -19.30
N SER A 13 10.72 6.94 -20.08
CA SER A 13 10.14 7.94 -20.97
C SER A 13 9.71 7.36 -22.33
N LEU A 14 10.38 6.30 -22.79
CA LEU A 14 10.07 5.60 -24.04
C LEU A 14 8.90 4.61 -23.87
N LEU A 15 8.86 3.85 -22.78
CA LEU A 15 7.87 2.79 -22.55
C LEU A 15 6.41 3.26 -22.77
N PRO A 16 5.93 4.38 -22.21
CA PRO A 16 4.56 4.84 -22.44
C PRO A 16 4.26 5.18 -23.90
N LYS A 17 5.27 5.56 -24.69
CA LYS A 17 5.11 5.82 -26.13
C LYS A 17 4.92 4.51 -26.89
N ILE A 18 5.68 3.48 -26.54
CA ILE A 18 5.56 2.14 -27.13
C ILE A 18 4.24 1.47 -26.73
N GLU A 19 3.81 1.61 -25.46
CA GLU A 19 2.48 1.15 -25.03
C GLU A 19 1.35 1.81 -25.84
N GLN A 20 1.45 3.13 -26.06
CA GLN A 20 0.48 3.87 -26.85
C GLN A 20 0.50 3.45 -28.34
N ASP A 21 1.69 3.21 -28.88
CA ASP A 21 1.88 2.73 -30.26
C ASP A 21 1.22 1.36 -30.47
N ILE A 22 1.53 0.37 -29.62
CA ILE A 22 0.94 -0.96 -29.67
C ILE A 22 -0.59 -0.88 -29.53
N LEU A 23 -1.08 -0.03 -28.61
CA LEU A 23 -2.52 0.16 -28.43
C LEU A 23 -3.19 0.70 -29.70
N ALA A 24 -2.65 1.78 -30.27
CA ALA A 24 -3.18 2.39 -31.48
C ALA A 24 -3.13 1.42 -32.66
N TYR A 25 -2.01 0.72 -32.83
CA TYR A 25 -1.85 -0.29 -33.87
C TYR A 25 -2.87 -1.41 -33.75
N THR A 26 -3.02 -1.97 -32.55
CA THR A 26 -4.00 -3.02 -32.23
C THR A 26 -5.44 -2.55 -32.53
N GLU A 27 -5.78 -1.30 -32.22
CA GLU A 27 -7.12 -0.76 -32.50
C GLU A 27 -7.41 -0.59 -34.00
N THR A 28 -6.37 -0.38 -34.83
CA THR A 28 -6.52 -0.34 -36.29
C THR A 28 -6.59 -1.73 -36.94
N LYS A 29 -6.27 -2.81 -36.22
CA LYS A 29 -6.20 -4.18 -36.73
C LYS A 29 -7.28 -5.06 -36.07
N PRO A 30 -8.40 -5.35 -36.77
CA PRO A 30 -9.50 -6.13 -36.22
C PRO A 30 -9.10 -7.52 -35.73
N GLU A 31 -8.12 -8.15 -36.39
CA GLU A 31 -7.61 -9.50 -36.03
C GLU A 31 -6.91 -9.51 -34.67
N LEU A 32 -6.00 -8.57 -34.41
CA LEU A 32 -5.30 -8.46 -33.12
C LEU A 32 -6.26 -8.13 -31.97
N ASN A 33 -7.16 -7.18 -32.19
CA ASN A 33 -8.18 -6.85 -31.19
C ASN A 33 -9.17 -8.02 -30.98
N GLY A 34 -9.48 -8.79 -32.03
CA GLY A 34 -10.29 -9.99 -31.97
C GLY A 34 -9.62 -11.10 -31.16
N HIS A 35 -8.34 -11.35 -31.41
CA HIS A 35 -7.52 -12.29 -30.66
C HIS A 35 -7.48 -11.94 -29.16
N LEU A 36 -7.17 -10.69 -28.79
CA LEU A 36 -7.18 -10.25 -27.40
C LEU A 36 -8.54 -10.45 -26.71
N LYS A 37 -9.65 -10.22 -27.42
CA LYS A 37 -10.98 -10.47 -26.87
C LYS A 37 -11.25 -11.96 -26.67
N GLN A 38 -10.75 -12.82 -27.56
CA GLN A 38 -10.88 -14.27 -27.43
C GLN A 38 -10.05 -14.81 -26.25
N GLU A 39 -8.79 -14.37 -26.12
CA GLU A 39 -7.94 -14.77 -24.99
C GLU A 39 -8.50 -14.28 -23.66
N TYR A 40 -8.99 -13.04 -23.61
CA TYR A 40 -9.72 -12.55 -22.43
C TYR A 40 -10.96 -13.38 -22.11
N ALA A 41 -11.73 -13.81 -23.12
CA ALA A 41 -12.91 -14.64 -22.91
C ALA A 41 -12.54 -16.03 -22.35
N LYS A 42 -11.52 -16.69 -22.90
CA LYS A 42 -10.99 -17.97 -22.39
C LYS A 42 -10.48 -17.84 -20.96
N ALA A 43 -9.71 -16.79 -20.67
CA ALA A 43 -9.20 -16.54 -19.33
C ALA A 43 -10.32 -16.28 -18.31
N LYS A 44 -11.39 -15.59 -18.71
CA LYS A 44 -12.58 -15.37 -17.86
C LYS A 44 -13.37 -16.66 -17.65
N GLU A 45 -13.58 -17.45 -18.70
CA GLU A 45 -14.26 -18.76 -18.62
C GLU A 45 -13.51 -19.75 -17.73
N ALA A 46 -12.18 -19.74 -17.77
CA ALA A 46 -11.32 -20.57 -16.95
C ALA A 46 -11.06 -20.03 -15.53
N ASN A 47 -11.75 -18.96 -15.10
CA ASN A 47 -11.56 -18.33 -13.78
C ASN A 47 -10.09 -17.92 -13.50
N ARG A 48 -9.36 -17.50 -14.54
CA ARG A 48 -7.98 -16.99 -14.45
C ARG A 48 -7.93 -15.46 -14.27
N THR A 49 -9.02 -14.76 -14.55
CA THR A 49 -9.15 -13.31 -14.34
C THR A 49 -10.61 -12.88 -14.10
N ALA A 50 -10.79 -11.87 -13.26
CA ALA A 50 -12.05 -11.15 -13.07
C ALA A 50 -11.95 -9.65 -13.46
N GLU A 51 -10.85 -9.23 -14.09
CA GLU A 51 -10.62 -7.83 -14.51
C GLU A 51 -11.53 -7.41 -15.68
N HIS A 52 -11.78 -6.11 -15.86
CA HIS A 52 -12.43 -5.58 -17.06
C HIS A 52 -11.47 -5.63 -18.26
N PHE A 53 -11.98 -5.95 -19.46
CA PHE A 53 -11.18 -6.09 -20.69
C PHE A 53 -10.14 -4.97 -20.90
N VAL A 54 -10.53 -3.70 -20.71
CA VAL A 54 -9.60 -2.54 -20.80
C VAL A 54 -8.37 -2.70 -19.89
N ALA A 55 -8.56 -3.03 -18.61
CA ALA A 55 -7.45 -3.17 -17.66
C ALA A 55 -6.59 -4.41 -17.94
N TRP A 56 -7.23 -5.50 -18.35
CA TRP A 56 -6.54 -6.72 -18.78
C TRP A 56 -5.73 -6.48 -20.06
N ARG A 57 -6.28 -5.78 -21.06
CA ARG A 57 -5.61 -5.42 -22.31
C ARG A 57 -4.43 -4.49 -22.06
N GLU A 58 -4.60 -3.48 -21.20
CA GLU A 58 -3.48 -2.61 -20.77
C GLU A 58 -2.34 -3.45 -20.16
N ALA A 59 -2.65 -4.48 -19.38
CA ALA A 59 -1.63 -5.41 -18.85
C ALA A 59 -0.84 -6.12 -19.95
N GLN A 60 -1.53 -6.68 -20.94
CA GLN A 60 -0.91 -7.40 -22.06
C GLN A 60 -0.06 -6.45 -22.94
N ILE A 61 -0.53 -5.23 -23.16
CA ILE A 61 0.22 -4.22 -23.92
C ILE A 61 1.49 -3.80 -23.17
N THR A 62 1.40 -3.50 -21.88
CA THR A 62 2.58 -3.18 -21.06
C THR A 62 3.57 -4.34 -21.07
N GLN A 63 3.07 -5.58 -20.99
CA GLN A 63 3.86 -6.78 -21.13
C GLN A 63 4.61 -6.75 -22.47
N SER A 64 3.93 -6.81 -23.61
CA SER A 64 4.61 -6.80 -24.92
C SER A 64 5.55 -5.62 -25.13
N ALA A 65 5.19 -4.40 -24.71
CA ALA A 65 6.06 -3.23 -24.81
C ALA A 65 7.39 -3.41 -24.04
N VAL A 66 7.35 -3.95 -22.82
CA VAL A 66 8.55 -4.27 -22.05
C VAL A 66 9.36 -5.39 -22.71
N ALA A 67 8.69 -6.39 -23.32
CA ALA A 67 9.36 -7.46 -24.05
C ALA A 67 10.21 -6.92 -25.22
N TRP A 68 9.64 -6.02 -26.01
CA TRP A 68 10.33 -5.35 -27.11
C TRP A 68 11.56 -4.58 -26.63
N LEU A 69 11.40 -3.76 -25.58
CA LEU A 69 12.50 -2.95 -25.05
C LEU A 69 13.61 -3.80 -24.43
N LEU A 70 13.27 -4.77 -23.58
CA LEU A 70 14.27 -5.61 -22.91
C LEU A 70 15.02 -6.53 -23.89
N THR A 71 14.34 -7.04 -24.92
CA THR A 71 14.98 -7.84 -25.96
C THR A 71 16.04 -7.02 -26.69
N CYS A 72 15.73 -5.78 -27.05
CA CYS A 72 16.72 -4.87 -27.63
C CYS A 72 17.86 -4.54 -26.65
N VAL A 73 17.58 -4.38 -25.34
CA VAL A 73 18.64 -4.21 -24.32
C VAL A 73 19.58 -5.43 -24.27
N PHE A 74 19.07 -6.65 -24.36
CA PHE A 74 19.89 -7.86 -24.41
C PHE A 74 20.79 -7.85 -25.65
N ILE A 75 20.25 -7.53 -26.83
CA ILE A 75 21.01 -7.45 -28.07
C ILE A 75 22.09 -6.38 -28.00
N ARG A 76 21.75 -5.18 -27.49
CA ARG A 76 22.71 -4.08 -27.27
C ARG A 76 23.85 -4.52 -26.34
N PHE A 77 23.54 -5.23 -25.26
CA PHE A 77 24.56 -5.78 -24.36
C PHE A 77 25.47 -6.78 -25.08
N LEU A 78 24.92 -7.70 -25.87
CA LEU A 78 25.70 -8.68 -26.61
C LEU A 78 26.61 -8.02 -27.68
N GLU A 79 26.09 -7.08 -28.45
CA GLU A 79 26.86 -6.46 -29.55
C GLU A 79 27.93 -5.45 -29.07
N ASP A 80 27.69 -4.74 -27.97
CA ASP A 80 28.66 -3.79 -27.38
C ASP A 80 29.80 -4.49 -26.66
N ASN A 81 29.53 -5.66 -26.08
CA ASN A 81 30.56 -6.50 -25.46
C ASN A 81 31.23 -7.48 -26.45
N ALA A 82 30.99 -7.28 -27.75
CA ALA A 82 31.54 -8.10 -28.84
C ALA A 82 31.23 -9.60 -28.71
N LEU A 83 30.13 -9.97 -28.07
CA LEU A 83 29.63 -11.36 -27.99
C LEU A 83 28.92 -11.80 -29.29
N LEU A 84 28.51 -10.84 -30.10
CA LEU A 84 28.08 -11.02 -31.50
C LEU A 84 29.22 -10.63 -32.45
N ASP A 85 29.27 -11.27 -33.62
CA ASP A 85 30.28 -10.95 -34.65
C ASP A 85 30.03 -9.56 -35.23
N ASP A 86 28.81 -9.34 -35.71
CA ASP A 86 28.37 -8.09 -36.33
C ASP A 86 27.42 -7.31 -35.42
N PRO A 87 27.47 -5.96 -35.44
CA PRO A 87 26.48 -5.15 -34.76
C PRO A 87 25.14 -5.22 -35.50
N MET A 88 24.06 -5.34 -34.73
CA MET A 88 22.70 -5.59 -35.21
C MET A 88 21.83 -4.33 -35.16
N ILE A 89 21.80 -3.64 -34.01
CA ILE A 89 20.95 -2.46 -33.79
C ILE A 89 21.78 -1.18 -33.87
N ALA A 90 22.91 -1.13 -33.16
CA ALA A 90 23.79 0.03 -33.15
C ALA A 90 25.27 -0.39 -33.06
N GLY A 91 25.73 -0.99 -31.97
CA GLY A 91 27.14 -1.13 -31.62
C GLY A 91 27.74 0.16 -31.01
N PRO A 92 28.92 0.09 -30.38
CA PRO A 92 29.55 1.26 -29.77
C PRO A 92 29.93 2.29 -30.85
N ALA A 93 30.07 3.56 -30.44
CA ALA A 93 30.26 4.68 -31.36
C ALA A 93 31.46 4.49 -32.32
N GLY A 94 31.35 5.06 -33.53
CA GLY A 94 32.35 4.95 -34.59
C GLY A 94 32.01 3.89 -35.64
N SER A 95 32.98 3.03 -35.98
CA SER A 95 32.84 2.08 -37.10
C SER A 95 31.73 1.04 -36.91
N ARG A 96 31.48 0.58 -35.67
CA ARG A 96 30.42 -0.41 -35.39
C ARG A 96 29.02 0.18 -35.55
N LEU A 97 28.78 1.40 -35.06
CA LEU A 97 27.54 2.14 -35.34
C LEU A 97 27.27 2.31 -36.83
N GLN A 98 28.31 2.67 -37.59
CA GLN A 98 28.17 2.79 -39.04
C GLN A 98 27.83 1.44 -39.68
N HIS A 99 28.49 0.35 -39.25
CA HIS A 99 28.18 -0.99 -39.76
C HIS A 99 26.73 -1.43 -39.47
N ALA A 100 26.16 -1.11 -38.30
CA ALA A 100 24.74 -1.41 -38.03
C ALA A 100 23.79 -0.61 -38.92
N LYS A 101 24.10 0.68 -39.18
CA LYS A 101 23.33 1.52 -40.11
C LYS A 101 23.45 1.03 -41.56
N ASP A 102 24.63 0.58 -41.96
CA ASP A 102 24.88 -0.01 -43.26
C ASP A 102 24.10 -1.33 -43.40
N ARG A 103 24.08 -2.18 -42.36
CA ARG A 103 23.27 -3.41 -42.30
C ARG A 103 21.78 -3.12 -42.50
N LEU A 104 21.24 -2.14 -41.76
CA LEU A 104 19.85 -1.71 -41.91
C LEU A 104 19.55 -1.23 -43.34
N THR A 105 20.47 -0.47 -43.93
CA THR A 105 20.36 0.03 -45.31
C THR A 105 20.38 -1.12 -46.33
N VAL A 106 21.29 -2.08 -46.17
CA VAL A 106 21.37 -3.29 -47.02
C VAL A 106 20.07 -4.09 -46.92
N TYR A 107 19.55 -4.31 -45.71
CA TYR A 107 18.30 -5.04 -45.51
C TYR A 107 17.13 -4.42 -46.29
N PHE A 108 16.94 -3.11 -46.22
CA PHE A 108 15.86 -2.43 -46.95
C PHE A 108 16.08 -2.39 -48.47
N ASN A 109 17.33 -2.39 -48.93
CA ASN A 109 17.62 -2.53 -50.36
C ASN A 109 17.23 -3.92 -50.88
N GLU A 110 17.45 -4.96 -50.07
CA GLU A 110 17.09 -6.34 -50.39
C GLU A 110 15.58 -6.61 -50.20
N HIS A 111 14.93 -5.87 -49.29
CA HIS A 111 13.51 -6.02 -48.93
C HIS A 111 12.75 -4.68 -49.03
N PRO A 112 12.50 -4.13 -50.24
CA PRO A 112 11.98 -2.77 -50.41
C PRO A 112 10.57 -2.51 -49.85
N THR A 113 9.81 -3.57 -49.54
CA THR A 113 8.46 -3.49 -48.98
C THR A 113 8.41 -3.64 -47.46
N HIS A 114 9.56 -3.91 -46.81
CA HIS A 114 9.66 -4.08 -45.37
C HIS A 114 9.85 -2.72 -44.68
N ALA A 115 9.42 -2.63 -43.42
CA ALA A 115 9.67 -1.47 -42.55
C ALA A 115 10.53 -1.88 -41.34
N GLU A 116 10.80 -0.94 -40.44
CA GLU A 116 11.69 -1.11 -39.28
C GLU A 116 11.28 -2.27 -38.37
N ARG A 117 9.99 -2.56 -38.30
CA ARG A 117 9.49 -3.70 -37.53
C ARG A 117 9.92 -5.03 -38.13
N GLU A 118 9.78 -5.20 -39.44
CA GLU A 118 10.20 -6.44 -40.12
C GLU A 118 11.72 -6.62 -40.02
N TYR A 119 12.49 -5.53 -39.97
CA TYR A 119 13.92 -5.60 -39.66
C TYR A 119 14.19 -6.16 -38.26
N LEU A 120 13.52 -5.64 -37.22
CA LEU A 120 13.69 -6.16 -35.86
C LEU A 120 13.27 -7.64 -35.76
N PHE A 121 12.18 -8.04 -36.41
CA PHE A 121 11.80 -9.46 -36.48
C PHE A 121 12.86 -10.32 -37.14
N HIS A 122 13.41 -9.89 -38.28
CA HIS A 122 14.51 -10.60 -38.93
C HIS A 122 15.72 -10.76 -38.00
N LEU A 123 16.08 -9.72 -37.24
CA LEU A 123 17.17 -9.82 -36.26
C LEU A 123 16.87 -10.82 -35.15
N PHE A 124 15.63 -10.87 -34.66
CA PHE A 124 15.23 -11.81 -33.62
C PHE A 124 15.24 -13.24 -34.13
N GLU A 125 14.72 -13.49 -35.33
CA GLU A 125 14.73 -14.80 -36.00
C GLU A 125 16.16 -15.28 -36.27
N GLU A 126 17.08 -14.38 -36.66
CA GLU A 126 18.50 -14.71 -36.85
C GLU A 126 19.17 -15.13 -35.54
N LEU A 127 18.87 -14.42 -34.45
CA LEU A 127 19.40 -14.74 -33.13
C LEU A 127 18.80 -16.03 -32.55
N GLU A 128 17.53 -16.31 -32.82
CA GLU A 128 16.84 -17.54 -32.38
C GLU A 128 17.51 -18.81 -32.94
N GLN A 129 18.20 -18.72 -34.08
CA GLN A 129 18.95 -19.85 -34.66
C GLN A 129 20.12 -20.31 -33.78
N PHE A 130 20.61 -19.47 -32.87
CA PHE A 130 21.63 -19.88 -31.89
C PHE A 130 20.97 -20.66 -30.74
N PRO A 131 21.41 -21.90 -30.45
CA PRO A 131 20.76 -22.74 -29.42
C PRO A 131 20.57 -22.05 -28.06
N VAL A 132 21.58 -21.28 -27.63
CA VAL A 132 21.55 -20.55 -26.35
C VAL A 132 20.56 -19.37 -26.31
N MET A 133 20.13 -18.87 -27.47
CA MET A 133 19.19 -17.74 -27.60
C MET A 133 17.76 -18.20 -27.94
N ALA A 134 17.60 -19.41 -28.48
CA ALA A 134 16.31 -19.94 -28.93
C ALA A 134 15.21 -19.81 -27.87
N GLU A 135 15.45 -20.24 -26.64
CA GLU A 135 14.43 -20.19 -25.57
C GLU A 135 14.16 -18.75 -25.06
N LEU A 136 15.08 -17.80 -25.31
CA LEU A 136 14.87 -16.40 -24.96
C LEU A 136 13.98 -15.68 -25.98
N LEU A 137 14.05 -16.09 -27.25
CA LEU A 137 13.35 -15.48 -28.38
C LEU A 137 12.20 -16.34 -28.94
N ASP A 138 11.90 -17.48 -28.32
CA ASP A 138 10.89 -18.44 -28.74
C ASP A 138 9.57 -17.78 -29.17
N HIS A 139 9.15 -18.11 -30.39
CA HIS A 139 7.90 -17.65 -31.00
C HIS A 139 6.64 -18.01 -30.21
N ARG A 140 6.68 -19.08 -29.42
CA ARG A 140 5.50 -19.66 -28.79
C ARG A 140 5.10 -18.94 -27.51
N HIS A 141 6.06 -18.58 -26.67
CA HIS A 141 5.84 -18.08 -25.32
C HIS A 141 6.34 -16.65 -25.08
N ASN A 142 7.10 -16.06 -26.01
CA ASN A 142 7.59 -14.68 -25.84
C ASN A 142 6.50 -13.63 -26.20
N PRO A 143 6.14 -12.71 -25.26
CA PRO A 143 5.08 -11.72 -25.46
C PRO A 143 5.29 -10.74 -26.63
N LEU A 144 6.52 -10.59 -27.12
CA LEU A 144 6.81 -9.68 -28.23
C LEU A 144 6.14 -10.12 -29.54
N TRP A 145 5.93 -11.43 -29.71
CA TRP A 145 5.28 -12.01 -30.89
C TRP A 145 3.76 -11.91 -30.85
N GLN A 146 3.18 -11.76 -29.66
CA GLN A 146 1.72 -11.67 -29.46
C GLN A 146 1.16 -10.31 -29.86
N LEU A 147 1.84 -9.22 -29.46
CA LEU A 147 1.45 -7.85 -29.81
C LEU A 147 2.62 -7.10 -30.44
N PRO A 148 2.61 -6.92 -31.77
CA PRO A 148 3.67 -6.20 -32.46
C PRO A 148 3.56 -4.69 -32.25
N VAL A 149 4.71 -4.02 -32.26
CA VAL A 149 4.79 -2.57 -32.47
C VAL A 149 4.38 -2.20 -33.90
N SER A 150 4.09 -0.92 -34.15
CA SER A 150 3.97 -0.39 -35.51
C SER A 150 5.36 -0.17 -36.13
N ALA A 151 5.40 0.21 -37.41
CA ALA A 151 6.65 0.62 -38.06
C ALA A 151 7.27 1.85 -37.36
N ASP A 152 6.44 2.84 -36.98
CA ASP A 152 6.90 4.04 -36.29
C ASP A 152 7.36 3.72 -34.85
N GLY A 153 6.69 2.79 -34.17
CA GLY A 153 7.11 2.27 -32.88
C GLY A 153 8.47 1.57 -32.94
N ALA A 154 8.66 0.69 -33.92
CA ALA A 154 9.94 0.01 -34.17
C ALA A 154 11.06 1.00 -34.50
N ARG A 155 10.79 1.99 -35.37
CA ARG A 155 11.73 3.08 -35.66
C ARG A 155 12.10 3.83 -34.39
N GLY A 156 11.13 4.19 -33.55
CA GLY A 156 11.38 4.86 -32.27
C GLY A 156 12.29 4.08 -31.32
N ILE A 157 12.23 2.74 -31.33
CA ILE A 157 13.13 1.87 -30.58
C ILE A 157 14.54 1.87 -31.18
N ILE A 158 14.67 1.75 -32.50
CA ILE A 158 15.97 1.78 -33.20
C ILE A 158 16.65 3.13 -32.98
N ASP A 159 15.93 4.23 -33.22
CA ASP A 159 16.43 5.60 -33.05
C ASP A 159 16.89 5.86 -31.61
N PHE A 160 16.16 5.35 -30.62
CA PHE A 160 16.54 5.42 -29.22
C PHE A 160 17.92 4.81 -28.97
N PHE A 161 18.17 3.61 -29.50
CA PHE A 161 19.47 2.95 -29.31
C PHE A 161 20.58 3.51 -30.21
N GLN A 162 20.25 4.13 -31.34
CA GLN A 162 21.23 4.79 -32.22
C GLN A 162 21.47 6.27 -31.88
N GLN A 163 20.84 6.77 -30.81
CA GLN A 163 20.94 8.18 -30.41
C GLN A 163 22.37 8.55 -30.05
N LEU A 164 22.85 9.65 -30.63
CA LEU A 164 24.15 10.24 -30.32
C LEU A 164 23.99 11.45 -29.40
N ASP A 165 24.93 11.60 -28.48
CA ASP A 165 25.12 12.82 -27.70
C ASP A 165 25.63 13.93 -28.64
N PRO A 166 24.92 15.07 -28.78
CA PRO A 166 25.34 16.15 -29.68
C PRO A 166 26.67 16.81 -29.32
N GLU A 167 27.08 16.76 -28.05
CA GLU A 167 28.31 17.38 -27.55
C GLU A 167 29.52 16.46 -27.73
N THR A 168 29.35 15.16 -27.48
CA THR A 168 30.47 14.20 -27.51
C THR A 168 30.55 13.43 -28.83
N GLY A 169 29.43 13.30 -29.56
CA GLY A 169 29.32 12.43 -30.74
C GLY A 169 29.33 10.93 -30.42
N GLU A 170 29.31 10.58 -29.14
CA GLU A 170 29.22 9.19 -28.66
C GLU A 170 27.77 8.73 -28.58
N ILE A 171 27.56 7.42 -28.51
CA ILE A 171 26.23 6.83 -28.33
C ILE A 171 25.74 7.11 -26.90
N VAL A 172 24.50 7.58 -26.76
CA VAL A 172 23.93 7.94 -25.44
C VAL A 172 23.84 6.70 -24.53
N HIS A 173 23.59 5.53 -25.12
CA HIS A 173 23.42 4.27 -24.40
C HIS A 173 24.47 3.24 -24.85
N ASP A 174 25.66 3.30 -24.23
CA ASP A 174 26.76 2.34 -24.39
C ASP A 174 26.69 1.22 -23.34
N PHE A 175 26.67 -0.04 -23.81
CA PHE A 175 26.61 -1.24 -22.98
C PHE A 175 27.95 -1.93 -22.74
N THR A 176 29.07 -1.34 -23.19
CA THR A 176 30.41 -1.90 -22.99
C THR A 176 30.76 -2.02 -21.50
N ASP A 177 31.02 -3.25 -21.05
CA ASP A 177 31.39 -3.61 -19.69
C ASP A 177 32.46 -4.73 -19.69
N PRO A 178 33.73 -4.44 -19.34
CA PRO A 178 34.81 -5.44 -19.36
C PRO A 178 34.57 -6.64 -18.43
N GLY A 179 33.71 -6.51 -17.42
CA GLY A 179 33.39 -7.55 -16.46
C GLY A 179 32.17 -8.39 -16.85
N TRP A 180 31.44 -7.99 -17.89
CA TRP A 180 30.10 -8.47 -18.24
C TRP A 180 29.14 -8.43 -17.04
N ASP A 181 29.13 -7.33 -16.27
CA ASP A 181 28.19 -7.18 -15.16
C ASP A 181 26.74 -7.03 -15.67
N THR A 182 25.90 -8.00 -15.31
CA THR A 182 24.48 -8.04 -15.68
C THR A 182 23.53 -7.63 -14.56
N ARG A 183 24.05 -7.20 -13.40
CA ARG A 183 23.22 -6.81 -12.24
C ARG A 183 22.24 -5.68 -12.56
N PHE A 184 22.64 -4.75 -13.42
CA PHE A 184 21.79 -3.62 -13.84
C PHE A 184 20.49 -4.06 -14.52
N LEU A 185 20.44 -5.24 -15.15
CA LEU A 185 19.22 -5.74 -15.80
C LEU A 185 18.12 -6.04 -14.79
N GLY A 186 18.50 -6.54 -13.61
CA GLY A 186 17.56 -6.71 -12.51
C GLY A 186 16.99 -5.37 -12.06
N ASP A 187 17.85 -4.36 -11.90
CA ASP A 187 17.47 -3.02 -11.40
C ASP A 187 16.58 -2.31 -12.42
N LEU A 188 16.98 -2.37 -13.69
CA LEU A 188 16.22 -1.85 -14.81
C LEU A 188 14.82 -2.46 -14.84
N TYR A 189 14.73 -3.79 -14.81
CA TYR A 189 13.44 -4.49 -14.83
C TYR A 189 12.54 -4.11 -13.64
N GLN A 190 13.11 -4.02 -12.43
CA GLN A 190 12.35 -3.69 -11.23
C GLN A 190 11.68 -2.32 -11.35
N ASP A 191 12.38 -1.33 -11.90
CA ASP A 191 11.95 0.07 -11.88
C ASP A 191 11.43 0.61 -13.22
N LEU A 192 11.49 -0.17 -14.31
CA LEU A 192 11.05 0.25 -15.64
C LEU A 192 9.54 0.58 -15.69
N SER A 193 8.69 -0.19 -14.99
CA SER A 193 7.24 0.01 -14.99
C SER A 193 6.65 -0.08 -13.59
N GLU A 194 6.13 1.05 -13.08
CA GLU A 194 5.51 1.10 -11.75
C GLU A 194 4.25 0.21 -11.65
N SER A 195 3.48 0.09 -12.73
CA SER A 195 2.29 -0.76 -12.78
C SER A 195 2.66 -2.24 -12.66
N VAL A 196 3.70 -2.69 -13.36
CA VAL A 196 4.26 -4.05 -13.30
C VAL A 196 4.86 -4.32 -11.92
N ARG A 197 5.68 -3.39 -11.40
CA ARG A 197 6.27 -3.49 -10.05
C ARG A 197 5.20 -3.68 -8.97
N LYS A 198 4.10 -2.91 -9.04
CA LYS A 198 2.97 -3.04 -8.10
C LYS A 198 2.15 -4.31 -8.30
N ARG A 199 1.96 -4.76 -9.55
CA ARG A 199 1.16 -5.95 -9.87
C ARG A 199 1.85 -7.23 -9.41
N TYR A 200 3.16 -7.35 -9.65
CA TYR A 200 3.94 -8.55 -9.34
C TYR A 200 4.77 -8.45 -8.06
N ALA A 201 4.69 -7.33 -7.34
CA ALA A 201 5.46 -7.06 -6.12
C ALA A 201 6.97 -7.30 -6.31
N LEU A 202 7.51 -6.78 -7.42
CA LEU A 202 8.90 -7.00 -7.80
C LEU A 202 9.83 -6.40 -6.74
N LEU A 203 10.59 -7.27 -6.09
CA LEU A 203 11.54 -6.88 -5.08
C LEU A 203 12.75 -7.78 -5.09
N GLN A 204 13.92 -7.20 -5.32
CA GLN A 204 15.17 -7.94 -5.27
C GLN A 204 15.62 -8.20 -3.84
N THR A 205 16.21 -9.38 -3.62
CA THR A 205 16.87 -9.72 -2.37
C THR A 205 18.32 -9.22 -2.42
N PRO A 206 18.76 -8.40 -1.45
CA PRO A 206 20.16 -7.97 -1.38
C PRO A 206 21.11 -9.15 -1.20
N GLU A 207 22.27 -9.08 -1.86
CA GLU A 207 23.29 -10.14 -1.92
C GLU A 207 23.73 -10.67 -0.54
N PHE A 208 23.85 -9.79 0.46
CA PHE A 208 24.25 -10.19 1.81
C PHE A 208 23.17 -11.02 2.54
N VAL A 209 21.88 -10.77 2.25
CA VAL A 209 20.75 -11.55 2.79
C VAL A 209 20.66 -12.88 2.07
N GLU A 210 20.79 -12.85 0.75
CA GLU A 210 20.77 -14.04 -0.11
C GLU A 210 21.90 -15.01 0.26
N SER A 211 23.13 -14.50 0.35
CA SER A 211 24.30 -15.28 0.75
C SER A 211 24.13 -15.88 2.15
N PHE A 212 23.61 -15.10 3.10
CA PHE A 212 23.31 -15.58 4.44
C PHE A 212 22.28 -16.72 4.44
N ILE A 213 21.22 -16.63 3.63
CA ILE A 213 20.24 -17.72 3.49
C ILE A 213 20.89 -18.97 2.88
N LEU A 214 21.75 -18.82 1.87
CA LEU A 214 22.47 -19.95 1.25
C LEU A 214 23.47 -20.61 2.22
N ASP A 215 24.09 -19.86 3.13
CA ASP A 215 25.01 -20.40 4.14
C ASP A 215 24.31 -21.37 5.11
N TYR A 216 23.05 -21.12 5.44
CA TYR A 216 22.25 -21.98 6.32
C TYR A 216 21.40 -23.02 5.57
N THR A 217 21.45 -23.03 4.24
CA THR A 217 20.68 -23.96 3.40
C THR A 217 21.56 -24.76 2.45
N LEU A 218 22.11 -24.13 1.40
CA LEU A 218 22.95 -24.77 0.38
C LEU A 218 24.21 -25.40 1.00
N GLU A 219 24.94 -24.68 1.84
CA GLU A 219 26.16 -25.22 2.46
C GLU A 219 25.86 -26.44 3.34
N LYS A 220 24.78 -26.38 4.13
CA LYS A 220 24.30 -27.51 4.93
C LYS A 220 23.79 -28.68 4.09
N ALA A 221 23.17 -28.40 2.95
CA ALA A 221 22.78 -29.43 2.01
C ALA A 221 23.99 -30.12 1.38
N LYS A 222 25.05 -29.38 1.01
CA LYS A 222 26.29 -29.96 0.48
C LYS A 222 26.96 -30.88 1.50
N GLU A 223 26.99 -30.48 2.77
CA GLU A 223 27.47 -31.33 3.87
C GLU A 223 26.65 -32.62 4.03
N THR A 224 25.33 -32.54 3.80
CA THR A 224 24.39 -33.65 4.04
C THR A 224 24.27 -34.62 2.85
N PHE A 225 24.22 -34.11 1.62
CA PHE A 225 23.89 -34.86 0.41
C PHE A 225 25.05 -34.96 -0.59
N GLY A 226 26.06 -34.08 -0.49
CA GLY A 226 27.13 -33.95 -1.49
C GLY A 226 26.69 -33.22 -2.77
N LEU A 227 27.64 -33.01 -3.69
CA LEU A 227 27.39 -32.27 -4.96
C LEU A 227 26.60 -33.06 -6.03
N PRO A 228 26.91 -34.34 -6.33
CA PRO A 228 26.25 -35.04 -7.43
C PRO A 228 24.75 -35.21 -7.18
N GLY A 229 23.93 -34.79 -8.14
CA GLY A 229 22.47 -34.86 -8.04
C GLY A 229 21.84 -33.81 -7.11
N MET A 230 22.62 -32.86 -6.58
CA MET A 230 22.10 -31.72 -5.83
C MET A 230 21.10 -30.93 -6.68
N ARG A 231 20.01 -30.48 -6.06
CA ARG A 231 18.98 -29.69 -6.74
C ARG A 231 18.44 -28.62 -5.81
N LEU A 232 18.47 -27.38 -6.27
CA LEU A 232 17.94 -26.20 -5.60
C LEU A 232 16.84 -25.59 -6.47
N ILE A 233 15.75 -25.16 -5.86
CA ILE A 233 14.72 -24.35 -6.51
C ILE A 233 14.51 -23.03 -5.77
N ASP A 234 14.31 -21.97 -6.56
CA ASP A 234 13.59 -20.77 -6.12
C ASP A 234 12.25 -20.68 -6.88
N PRO A 235 11.10 -20.95 -6.22
CA PRO A 235 9.79 -20.91 -6.85
C PRO A 235 9.23 -19.48 -7.01
N THR A 236 10.03 -18.46 -6.69
CA THR A 236 9.71 -17.03 -6.78
C THR A 236 10.97 -16.27 -7.24
N CYS A 237 11.64 -16.80 -8.27
CA CYS A 237 13.04 -16.50 -8.53
C CYS A 237 13.32 -15.07 -9.01
N GLY A 238 12.31 -14.32 -9.44
CA GLY A 238 12.48 -12.98 -9.98
C GLY A 238 13.53 -12.97 -11.09
N SER A 239 14.42 -11.98 -11.05
CA SER A 239 15.55 -11.86 -11.98
C SER A 239 16.72 -12.82 -11.70
N GLY A 240 16.53 -13.84 -10.85
CA GLY A 240 17.44 -14.97 -10.68
C GLY A 240 18.54 -14.79 -9.65
N HIS A 241 18.41 -13.90 -8.66
CA HIS A 241 19.47 -13.61 -7.67
C HIS A 241 20.00 -14.87 -6.95
N PHE A 242 19.13 -15.60 -6.24
CA PHE A 242 19.45 -16.88 -5.62
C PHE A 242 20.06 -17.89 -6.59
N LEU A 243 19.59 -17.90 -7.84
CA LEU A 243 20.04 -18.84 -8.87
C LEU A 243 21.47 -18.51 -9.33
N LEU A 244 21.80 -17.23 -9.51
CA LEU A 244 23.14 -16.79 -9.93
C LEU A 244 24.19 -17.10 -8.87
N THR A 245 23.95 -16.75 -7.60
CA THR A 245 24.92 -17.03 -6.53
C THR A 245 25.05 -18.53 -6.29
N THR A 246 23.96 -19.29 -6.42
CA THR A 246 24.01 -20.75 -6.37
C THR A 246 24.84 -21.31 -7.51
N PHE A 247 24.68 -20.81 -8.74
CA PHE A 247 25.48 -21.20 -9.90
C PHE A 247 26.96 -20.99 -9.66
N GLU A 248 27.34 -19.79 -9.20
CA GLU A 248 28.74 -19.46 -8.91
C GLU A 248 29.33 -20.37 -7.83
N ARG A 249 28.62 -20.56 -6.71
CA ARG A 249 29.07 -21.43 -5.60
C ARG A 249 29.24 -22.89 -6.07
N LEU A 250 28.26 -23.44 -6.77
CA LEU A 250 28.31 -24.82 -7.26
C LEU A 250 29.38 -25.03 -8.34
N PHE A 251 29.52 -24.09 -9.28
CA PHE A 251 30.57 -24.15 -10.31
C PHE A 251 31.97 -24.15 -9.69
N ASN A 252 32.21 -23.26 -8.72
CA ASN A 252 33.48 -23.20 -7.99
C ASN A 252 33.76 -24.50 -7.22
N ASP A 253 32.74 -25.10 -6.61
CA ASP A 253 32.88 -26.39 -5.92
C ASP A 253 33.15 -27.55 -6.90
N TRP A 254 32.52 -27.54 -8.07
CA TRP A 254 32.77 -28.49 -9.15
C TRP A 254 34.19 -28.38 -9.71
N ILE A 255 34.71 -27.17 -9.93
CA ILE A 255 36.11 -26.93 -10.32
C ILE A 255 37.07 -27.51 -9.28
N LYS A 256 36.83 -27.24 -7.98
CA LYS A 256 37.69 -27.74 -6.90
C LYS A 256 37.67 -29.27 -6.82
N ARG A 257 36.51 -29.88 -7.06
CA ARG A 257 36.32 -31.34 -7.01
C ARG A 257 36.90 -32.05 -8.23
N GLU A 258 36.77 -31.46 -9.41
CA GLU A 258 37.16 -32.07 -10.70
C GLU A 258 37.95 -31.09 -11.59
N PRO A 259 39.18 -30.70 -11.19
CA PRO A 259 39.95 -29.66 -11.88
C PRO A 259 40.38 -30.04 -13.32
N THR A 260 40.30 -31.32 -13.68
CA THR A 260 40.66 -31.82 -15.03
C THR A 260 39.45 -31.90 -15.98
N THR A 261 38.23 -31.73 -15.48
CA THR A 261 37.01 -31.78 -16.31
C THR A 261 36.85 -30.45 -17.04
N ASN A 262 36.40 -30.51 -18.30
CA ASN A 262 36.17 -29.32 -19.12
C ASN A 262 35.19 -28.34 -18.41
N ALA A 263 35.58 -27.07 -18.29
CA ALA A 263 34.78 -26.02 -17.67
C ALA A 263 33.37 -25.90 -18.27
N ARG A 264 33.20 -26.14 -19.59
CA ARG A 264 31.89 -26.18 -20.27
C ARG A 264 30.96 -27.23 -19.64
N ALA A 265 31.49 -28.42 -19.37
CA ALA A 265 30.72 -29.50 -18.75
C ALA A 265 30.42 -29.21 -17.27
N LEU A 266 31.35 -28.58 -16.54
CA LEU A 266 31.13 -28.18 -15.15
C LEU A 266 30.10 -27.05 -15.03
N ALA A 267 30.10 -26.10 -15.96
CA ALA A 267 29.09 -25.05 -16.05
C ALA A 267 27.70 -25.66 -16.28
N GLN A 268 27.56 -26.59 -17.23
CA GLN A 268 26.27 -27.29 -17.43
C GLN A 268 25.83 -28.07 -16.18
N ARG A 269 26.74 -28.78 -15.48
CA ARG A 269 26.39 -29.47 -14.22
C ARG A 269 25.89 -28.53 -13.12
N ALA A 270 26.46 -27.33 -13.04
CA ALA A 270 25.97 -26.31 -12.12
C ALA A 270 24.56 -25.83 -12.54
N LEU A 271 24.32 -25.57 -13.83
CA LEU A 271 22.99 -25.21 -14.36
C LEU A 271 21.93 -26.31 -14.14
N ASP A 272 22.30 -27.58 -14.32
CA ASP A 272 21.42 -28.74 -14.09
C ASP A 272 20.92 -28.84 -12.64
N SER A 273 21.64 -28.22 -11.70
CA SER A 273 21.31 -28.23 -10.28
C SER A 273 20.33 -27.13 -9.87
N ILE A 274 20.01 -26.19 -10.76
CA ILE A 274 19.37 -24.91 -10.41
C ILE A 274 18.06 -24.75 -11.17
N TYR A 275 16.99 -24.48 -10.42
CA TYR A 275 15.63 -24.42 -10.94
C TYR A 275 14.96 -23.12 -10.49
N GLY A 276 14.21 -22.49 -11.40
CA GLY A 276 13.55 -21.21 -11.12
C GLY A 276 12.16 -21.13 -11.76
N VAL A 277 11.20 -20.58 -11.01
CA VAL A 277 9.88 -20.23 -11.55
C VAL A 277 9.53 -18.81 -11.10
N ASP A 278 8.92 -18.05 -12.01
CA ASP A 278 8.32 -16.76 -11.70
C ASP A 278 7.09 -16.55 -12.58
N ILE A 279 6.07 -15.88 -12.04
CA ILE A 279 4.84 -15.59 -12.77
C ILE A 279 5.07 -14.54 -13.87
N ASN A 280 6.13 -13.73 -13.76
CA ASN A 280 6.43 -12.70 -14.73
C ASN A 280 7.41 -13.21 -15.81
N PRO A 281 7.03 -13.20 -17.10
CA PRO A 281 7.90 -13.66 -18.18
C PRO A 281 9.21 -12.86 -18.30
N TYR A 282 9.23 -11.58 -17.92
CA TYR A 282 10.44 -10.75 -17.95
C TYR A 282 11.45 -11.14 -16.89
N ALA A 283 10.97 -11.48 -15.69
CA ALA A 283 11.81 -11.95 -14.62
C ALA A 283 12.60 -13.18 -15.08
N ILE A 284 11.89 -14.13 -15.71
CA ILE A 284 12.48 -15.33 -16.31
C ILE A 284 13.43 -15.01 -17.47
N ALA A 285 13.04 -14.12 -18.39
CA ALA A 285 13.91 -13.72 -19.50
C ALA A 285 15.22 -13.09 -18.99
N VAL A 286 15.15 -12.20 -17.99
CA VAL A 286 16.32 -11.58 -17.34
C VAL A 286 17.14 -12.63 -16.61
N ALA A 287 16.52 -13.51 -15.82
CA ALA A 287 17.21 -14.59 -15.11
C ALA A 287 17.96 -15.52 -16.09
N ARG A 288 17.32 -15.88 -17.21
CA ARG A 288 17.91 -16.70 -18.27
C ARG A 288 19.11 -16.01 -18.89
N PHE A 289 18.96 -14.75 -19.30
CA PHE A 289 20.06 -13.99 -19.91
C PHE A 289 21.24 -13.83 -18.95
N ARG A 290 20.98 -13.50 -17.68
CA ARG A 290 22.01 -13.36 -16.65
C ARG A 290 22.77 -14.67 -16.40
N LEU A 291 22.06 -15.79 -16.33
CA LEU A 291 22.67 -17.13 -16.20
C LEU A 291 23.44 -17.52 -17.46
N LEU A 292 22.97 -17.17 -18.66
CA LEU A 292 23.69 -17.38 -19.90
C LEU A 292 25.04 -16.67 -19.90
N ILE A 293 25.07 -15.37 -19.58
CA ILE A 293 26.32 -14.61 -19.51
C ILE A 293 27.28 -15.19 -18.44
N ALA A 294 26.75 -15.56 -17.27
CA ALA A 294 27.55 -16.20 -16.22
C ALA A 294 28.12 -17.56 -16.68
N ALA A 295 27.32 -18.38 -17.37
CA ALA A 295 27.72 -19.67 -17.89
C ALA A 295 28.74 -19.55 -19.03
N MET A 296 28.58 -18.61 -19.95
CA MET A 296 29.55 -18.31 -20.99
C MET A 296 30.91 -17.90 -20.41
N LYS A 297 30.90 -17.02 -19.40
CA LYS A 297 32.11 -16.59 -18.69
C LYS A 297 32.79 -17.76 -17.97
N ALA A 298 32.01 -18.61 -17.29
CA ALA A 298 32.50 -19.82 -16.64
C ALA A 298 33.08 -20.85 -17.63
N ALA A 299 32.53 -20.91 -18.84
CA ALA A 299 32.89 -21.83 -19.90
C ALA A 299 33.99 -21.33 -20.86
N ASP A 300 34.52 -20.12 -20.62
CA ASP A 300 35.49 -19.42 -21.47
C ASP A 300 35.00 -19.31 -22.93
N SER A 301 33.75 -18.86 -23.10
CA SER A 301 33.11 -18.63 -24.39
C SER A 301 32.86 -17.14 -24.60
N ASP A 302 33.53 -16.55 -25.59
CA ASP A 302 33.50 -15.12 -25.90
C ASP A 302 32.57 -14.75 -27.06
N LYS A 303 31.93 -15.75 -27.69
CA LYS A 303 30.97 -15.57 -28.79
C LYS A 303 29.72 -16.40 -28.58
N ILE A 304 28.56 -15.85 -28.95
CA ILE A 304 27.25 -16.55 -28.91
C ILE A 304 27.23 -17.75 -29.85
N LYS A 305 27.81 -17.63 -31.06
CA LYS A 305 27.87 -18.72 -32.03
C LYS A 305 28.67 -19.94 -31.56
N ASP A 306 29.65 -19.70 -30.67
CA ASP A 306 30.57 -20.73 -30.15
C ASP A 306 30.15 -21.22 -28.76
N ALA A 307 29.08 -20.64 -28.20
CA ALA A 307 28.58 -20.98 -26.88
C ALA A 307 28.06 -22.42 -26.86
N PRO A 308 28.38 -23.20 -25.81
CA PRO A 308 27.77 -24.51 -25.60
C PRO A 308 26.25 -24.40 -25.53
N ASP A 309 25.55 -25.45 -25.98
CA ASP A 309 24.10 -25.56 -25.86
C ASP A 309 23.67 -25.73 -24.38
N PHE A 310 23.62 -24.61 -23.67
CA PHE A 310 23.30 -24.58 -22.25
C PHE A 310 21.82 -24.80 -22.02
N HIS A 311 21.50 -25.75 -21.14
CA HIS A 311 20.12 -26.05 -20.78
C HIS A 311 19.74 -25.34 -19.48
N PHE A 312 18.64 -24.56 -19.50
CA PHE A 312 18.16 -23.81 -18.35
C PHE A 312 16.84 -24.38 -17.80
N ASN A 313 16.77 -24.60 -16.49
CA ASN A 313 15.55 -25.04 -15.82
C ASN A 313 14.73 -23.86 -15.27
N LEU A 314 14.31 -22.97 -16.16
CA LEU A 314 13.49 -21.79 -15.85
C LEU A 314 12.13 -21.86 -16.54
N ALA A 315 11.04 -21.54 -15.83
CA ALA A 315 9.70 -21.50 -16.41
C ALA A 315 8.90 -20.28 -15.95
N VAL A 316 8.08 -19.76 -16.87
CA VAL A 316 7.09 -18.73 -16.57
C VAL A 316 5.82 -19.40 -16.07
N GLY A 317 5.35 -19.04 -14.89
CA GLY A 317 4.08 -19.52 -14.38
C GLY A 317 3.87 -19.28 -12.89
N ASP A 318 2.64 -19.51 -12.47
CA ASP A 318 2.22 -19.41 -11.07
C ASP A 318 2.60 -20.67 -10.26
N SER A 319 3.66 -20.57 -9.46
CA SER A 319 4.15 -21.64 -8.57
C SER A 319 3.15 -22.16 -7.54
N LEU A 320 2.07 -21.41 -7.27
CA LEU A 320 1.00 -21.84 -6.36
C LEU A 320 -0.08 -22.66 -7.07
N LEU A 321 -0.29 -22.45 -8.38
CA LEU A 321 -1.30 -23.17 -9.16
C LEU A 321 -0.75 -24.42 -9.85
N HIS A 322 0.44 -24.28 -10.45
CA HIS A 322 1.05 -25.31 -11.29
C HIS A 322 1.83 -26.35 -10.49
N GLY A 323 1.95 -27.54 -11.09
CA GLY A 323 2.68 -28.68 -10.55
C GLY A 323 1.89 -29.46 -9.49
N ARG A 324 2.40 -30.67 -9.22
CA ARG A 324 1.78 -31.58 -8.26
C ARG A 324 1.95 -31.09 -6.82
N ARG A 325 0.91 -31.31 -6.00
CA ARG A 325 1.00 -31.20 -4.53
C ARG A 325 1.39 -32.55 -3.94
N HIS A 326 2.45 -32.57 -3.15
CA HIS A 326 2.93 -33.79 -2.51
C HIS A 326 2.30 -33.99 -1.11
N GLU A 327 1.88 -32.90 -0.46
CA GLU A 327 1.16 -32.93 0.82
C GLU A 327 -0.30 -32.49 0.64
N SER A 328 -1.25 -33.43 0.81
CA SER A 328 -2.68 -33.12 0.86
C SER A 328 -3.17 -33.10 2.31
N GLN A 329 -3.76 -31.98 2.74
CA GLN A 329 -4.49 -31.90 4.01
C GLN A 329 -5.98 -32.15 3.76
N GLY A 330 -6.35 -33.41 3.53
CA GLY A 330 -7.67 -34.00 3.79
C GLY A 330 -8.94 -33.37 3.18
N GLN A 331 -9.45 -33.97 2.10
CA GLN A 331 -10.76 -34.66 2.07
C GLN A 331 -10.67 -35.84 1.09
N GLY A 332 -10.87 -37.06 1.60
CA GLY A 332 -11.31 -38.22 0.82
C GLY A 332 -10.30 -38.89 -0.11
N ILE A 333 -10.47 -40.21 -0.26
CA ILE A 333 -9.70 -41.16 -1.08
C ILE A 333 -9.91 -40.91 -2.61
N GLN A 334 -10.23 -39.69 -3.04
CA GLN A 334 -10.56 -39.37 -4.44
C GLN A 334 -9.72 -38.26 -5.10
N THR A 335 -8.86 -37.53 -4.39
CA THR A 335 -8.01 -36.49 -5.05
C THR A 335 -6.69 -37.03 -5.63
N GLN A 336 -6.35 -38.30 -5.41
CA GLN A 336 -5.18 -38.92 -6.05
C GLN A 336 -5.39 -39.25 -7.53
N LEU A 337 -6.62 -39.09 -8.06
CA LEU A 337 -7.02 -39.48 -9.42
C LEU A 337 -7.50 -38.32 -10.30
N ILE A 338 -7.45 -37.08 -9.82
CA ILE A 338 -7.76 -35.91 -10.63
C ILE A 338 -6.54 -34.99 -10.58
N ASP A 339 -5.57 -35.25 -11.46
CA ASP A 339 -4.65 -34.21 -11.92
C ASP A 339 -5.54 -33.16 -12.61
N ASP A 340 -6.00 -32.16 -11.84
CA ASP A 340 -6.68 -30.98 -12.39
C ASP A 340 -5.64 -30.18 -13.18
N HIS A 341 -5.36 -30.63 -14.41
CA HIS A 341 -4.75 -29.78 -15.42
C HIS A 341 -5.64 -28.54 -15.56
N LEU A 342 -5.03 -27.36 -15.46
CA LEU A 342 -5.76 -26.10 -15.61
C LEU A 342 -6.45 -26.07 -16.98
N SER A 343 -7.73 -25.68 -17.02
CA SER A 343 -8.51 -25.62 -18.26
C SER A 343 -8.01 -24.55 -19.24
N HIS A 344 -7.21 -23.59 -18.75
CA HIS A 344 -6.51 -22.60 -19.55
C HIS A 344 -5.14 -22.31 -18.96
N VAL A 345 -4.16 -22.24 -19.84
CA VAL A 345 -2.77 -21.84 -19.60
C VAL A 345 -2.53 -20.59 -20.44
N PHE A 346 -1.92 -19.55 -19.87
CA PHE A 346 -1.63 -18.34 -20.64
C PHE A 346 -0.59 -18.66 -21.73
N GLU A 347 -0.63 -17.93 -22.84
CA GLU A 347 0.29 -18.16 -23.97
C GLU A 347 1.78 -18.09 -23.56
N VAL A 348 2.09 -17.34 -22.50
CA VAL A 348 3.46 -17.20 -21.97
C VAL A 348 3.91 -18.36 -21.07
N GLU A 349 3.00 -19.23 -20.66
CA GLU A 349 3.28 -20.35 -19.74
C GLU A 349 3.55 -21.64 -20.53
N ASP A 350 4.71 -22.27 -20.27
CA ASP A 350 5.05 -23.59 -20.80
C ASP A 350 4.62 -24.68 -19.79
N GLN A 351 3.49 -25.33 -20.07
CA GLN A 351 2.89 -26.32 -19.17
C GLN A 351 3.81 -27.51 -18.90
N ASP A 352 4.43 -28.09 -19.94
CA ASP A 352 5.28 -29.28 -19.79
C ASP A 352 6.50 -28.97 -18.92
N LYS A 353 7.09 -27.78 -19.12
CA LYS A 353 8.23 -27.32 -18.32
C LYS A 353 7.82 -27.02 -16.88
N LEU A 354 6.66 -26.40 -16.65
CA LEU A 354 6.12 -26.16 -15.32
C LEU A 354 5.84 -27.46 -14.57
N GLU A 355 5.22 -28.45 -15.20
CA GLU A 355 4.94 -29.76 -14.58
C GLU A 355 6.24 -30.49 -14.20
N ARG A 356 7.26 -30.44 -15.07
CA ARG A 356 8.58 -31.02 -14.79
C ARG A 356 9.29 -30.35 -13.61
N ILE A 357 9.24 -29.03 -13.51
CA ILE A 357 9.93 -28.27 -12.46
C ILE A 357 9.14 -28.35 -11.14
N LEU A 358 7.85 -28.04 -11.16
CA LEU A 358 7.01 -27.92 -9.96
C LEU A 358 6.36 -29.23 -9.50
N GLY A 359 6.52 -30.32 -10.25
CA GLY A 359 6.04 -31.67 -9.92
C GLY A 359 7.04 -32.55 -9.17
N GLN A 360 8.21 -32.01 -8.80
CA GLN A 360 9.28 -32.74 -8.08
C GLN A 360 9.74 -32.00 -6.82
N ARG A 361 10.57 -32.68 -6.01
CA ARG A 361 11.14 -32.16 -4.75
C ARG A 361 12.65 -31.92 -4.81
N TYR A 362 13.11 -31.00 -3.97
CA TYR A 362 14.44 -30.40 -3.98
C TYR A 362 15.18 -30.55 -2.65
N HIS A 363 16.51 -30.65 -2.75
CA HIS A 363 17.39 -30.71 -1.58
C HIS A 363 17.43 -29.37 -0.84
N VAL A 364 17.31 -28.28 -1.59
CA VAL A 364 17.28 -26.92 -1.10
C VAL A 364 16.12 -26.17 -1.72
N VAL A 365 15.31 -25.49 -0.90
CA VAL A 365 14.29 -24.55 -1.37
C VAL A 365 14.57 -23.19 -0.72
N VAL A 366 14.81 -22.19 -1.56
CA VAL A 366 15.06 -20.81 -1.13
C VAL A 366 14.15 -19.83 -1.85
N GLY A 367 14.06 -18.60 -1.35
CA GLY A 367 13.36 -17.55 -2.09
C GLY A 367 12.85 -16.42 -1.21
N ASN A 368 12.34 -15.39 -1.90
CA ASN A 368 11.72 -14.21 -1.32
C ASN A 368 10.31 -14.06 -1.90
N PRO A 369 9.30 -14.74 -1.34
CA PRO A 369 7.95 -14.71 -1.90
C PRO A 369 7.31 -13.32 -1.77
N PRO A 370 6.35 -12.96 -2.65
CA PRO A 370 5.78 -11.62 -2.71
C PRO A 370 4.97 -11.22 -1.46
N TYR A 371 5.16 -9.99 -0.96
CA TYR A 371 4.51 -9.48 0.27
C TYR A 371 3.18 -8.76 0.02
N ILE A 372 2.30 -9.35 -0.80
CA ILE A 372 1.01 -8.75 -1.17
C ILE A 372 -0.17 -9.65 -0.83
N THR A 373 -1.37 -9.09 -0.93
CA THR A 373 -2.63 -9.83 -0.92
C THR A 373 -3.15 -9.99 -2.35
N VAL A 374 -3.82 -11.09 -2.64
CA VAL A 374 -4.38 -11.38 -3.97
C VAL A 374 -5.60 -10.50 -4.23
N LYS A 375 -5.54 -9.67 -5.29
CA LYS A 375 -6.61 -8.72 -5.65
C LYS A 375 -7.63 -9.32 -6.61
N ASP A 376 -7.19 -10.19 -7.52
CA ASP A 376 -8.07 -10.92 -8.42
C ASP A 376 -8.88 -11.95 -7.62
N LYS A 377 -10.20 -11.93 -7.81
CA LYS A 377 -11.12 -12.77 -7.03
C LYS A 377 -10.98 -14.24 -7.41
N ALA A 378 -10.92 -14.54 -8.71
CA ALA A 378 -10.89 -15.90 -9.21
C ALA A 378 -9.58 -16.58 -8.81
N LEU A 379 -8.46 -15.84 -8.90
CA LEU A 379 -7.17 -16.30 -8.42
C LEU A 379 -7.12 -16.51 -6.90
N ASN A 380 -7.76 -15.61 -6.11
CA ASN A 380 -7.82 -15.77 -4.65
C ASN A 380 -8.55 -17.05 -4.22
N GLU A 381 -9.60 -17.41 -4.95
CA GLU A 381 -10.41 -18.62 -4.73
C GLU A 381 -9.61 -19.87 -5.08
N ALA A 382 -8.97 -19.91 -6.26
CA ALA A 382 -8.12 -21.01 -6.68
C ALA A 382 -7.00 -21.34 -5.66
N TYR A 383 -6.38 -20.33 -5.03
CA TYR A 383 -5.41 -20.56 -3.97
C TYR A 383 -6.03 -21.06 -2.66
N ARG A 384 -7.26 -20.65 -2.32
CA ARG A 384 -7.93 -21.15 -1.10
C ARG A 384 -8.26 -22.63 -1.22
N ASP A 385 -8.63 -23.06 -2.41
CA ASP A 385 -8.94 -24.46 -2.70
C ASP A 385 -7.69 -25.34 -2.58
N LYS A 386 -6.52 -24.82 -2.96
CA LYS A 386 -5.23 -25.53 -2.86
C LYS A 386 -4.54 -25.45 -1.50
N TYR A 387 -4.75 -24.39 -0.72
CA TYR A 387 -4.02 -24.11 0.53
C TYR A 387 -4.95 -23.75 1.69
N LEU A 388 -5.17 -24.69 2.62
CA LEU A 388 -6.13 -24.52 3.73
C LEU A 388 -5.73 -23.46 4.77
N THR A 389 -4.44 -23.09 4.85
CA THR A 389 -4.00 -22.02 5.75
C THR A 389 -4.30 -20.61 5.22
N CYS A 390 -4.79 -20.47 3.97
CA CYS A 390 -5.31 -19.24 3.40
C CYS A 390 -6.56 -18.77 4.19
N HIS A 391 -6.34 -18.13 5.33
CA HIS A 391 -7.37 -17.70 6.27
C HIS A 391 -7.61 -16.19 6.18
N ARG A 392 -8.88 -15.74 6.11
CA ARG A 392 -9.24 -14.31 5.99
C ARG A 392 -8.47 -13.61 4.87
N GLN A 393 -8.10 -12.34 5.03
CA GLN A 393 -7.28 -11.59 4.10
C GLN A 393 -5.79 -11.92 4.32
N TYR A 394 -5.36 -13.07 3.79
CA TYR A 394 -3.99 -13.57 3.91
C TYR A 394 -3.03 -12.82 2.97
N SER A 395 -1.75 -12.78 3.34
CA SER A 395 -0.65 -12.41 2.44
C SER A 395 -0.11 -13.67 1.73
N LEU A 396 0.38 -13.53 0.50
CA LEU A 396 0.97 -14.63 -0.29
C LEU A 396 2.11 -15.35 0.43
N GLY A 397 2.79 -14.72 1.41
CA GLY A 397 3.78 -15.41 2.26
C GLY A 397 3.22 -16.66 2.96
N VAL A 398 1.92 -16.73 3.24
CA VAL A 398 1.28 -17.90 3.87
C VAL A 398 1.25 -19.13 2.94
N PRO A 399 0.58 -19.11 1.78
CA PRO A 399 0.58 -20.25 0.87
C PRO A 399 1.99 -20.57 0.33
N PHE A 400 2.86 -19.57 0.14
CA PHE A 400 4.25 -19.83 -0.23
C PHE A 400 5.04 -20.55 0.87
N THR A 401 4.82 -20.25 2.15
CA THR A 401 5.46 -21.02 3.24
C THR A 401 5.10 -22.51 3.11
N GLU A 402 3.82 -22.84 2.88
CA GLU A 402 3.42 -24.23 2.61
C GLU A 402 4.06 -24.80 1.34
N ARG A 403 4.09 -24.02 0.24
CA ARG A 403 4.65 -24.48 -1.04
C ARG A 403 6.15 -24.75 -0.95
N PHE A 404 6.89 -23.96 -0.18
CA PHE A 404 8.31 -24.18 0.05
C PHE A 404 8.56 -25.51 0.78
N PHE A 405 7.77 -25.82 1.81
CA PHE A 405 7.84 -27.13 2.47
C PHE A 405 7.46 -28.27 1.52
N ASP A 406 6.40 -28.10 0.73
CA ASP A 406 5.90 -29.12 -0.20
C ASP A 406 6.94 -29.49 -1.29
N LEU A 407 7.70 -28.50 -1.76
CA LEU A 407 8.81 -28.65 -2.71
C LEU A 407 10.11 -29.15 -2.05
N THR A 408 10.24 -29.08 -0.72
CA THR A 408 11.44 -29.56 -0.01
C THR A 408 11.35 -31.08 0.20
N ILE A 409 12.43 -31.82 -0.09
CA ILE A 409 12.53 -33.26 0.17
C ILE A 409 12.15 -33.57 1.63
N SER A 410 11.17 -34.43 1.84
CA SER A 410 10.80 -34.90 3.17
C SER A 410 11.73 -36.01 3.66
N ALA A 411 11.87 -36.15 4.97
CA ALA A 411 12.55 -37.31 5.54
C ALA A 411 11.72 -38.59 5.30
N GLU A 412 12.27 -39.56 4.58
CA GLU A 412 11.66 -40.87 4.30
C GLU A 412 12.68 -41.99 4.52
N GLY A 413 12.39 -42.89 5.48
CA GLY A 413 13.32 -43.97 5.86
C GLY A 413 14.68 -43.43 6.30
N ASN A 414 15.74 -43.81 5.56
CA ASN A 414 17.11 -43.35 5.80
C ASN A 414 17.49 -42.07 5.03
N HIS A 415 16.59 -41.52 4.20
CA HIS A 415 16.86 -40.30 3.46
C HIS A 415 16.62 -39.06 4.35
N PRO A 416 17.63 -38.19 4.54
CA PRO A 416 17.47 -37.00 5.35
C PRO A 416 16.57 -35.96 4.65
N ALA A 417 15.84 -35.17 5.43
CA ALA A 417 15.05 -34.06 4.89
C ALA A 417 15.94 -32.96 4.30
N GLY A 418 15.44 -32.28 3.26
CA GLY A 418 16.05 -31.11 2.66
C GLY A 418 16.04 -29.87 3.57
N TYR A 419 16.67 -28.81 3.08
CA TYR A 419 16.81 -27.53 3.77
C TYR A 419 15.94 -26.46 3.11
N MET A 420 15.25 -25.68 3.93
CA MET A 420 14.41 -24.57 3.50
C MET A 420 14.90 -23.28 4.15
N GLY A 421 15.01 -22.21 3.36
CA GLY A 421 15.32 -20.87 3.85
C GLY A 421 14.54 -19.81 3.10
N MET A 422 13.80 -18.96 3.81
CA MET A 422 13.04 -17.89 3.16
C MET A 422 13.10 -16.60 3.98
N ILE A 423 13.08 -15.48 3.29
CA ILE A 423 12.77 -14.16 3.88
C ILE A 423 11.32 -13.82 3.56
N THR A 424 10.54 -13.45 4.57
CA THR A 424 9.13 -13.11 4.38
C THR A 424 8.67 -11.99 5.31
N THR A 425 7.47 -11.45 5.08
CA THR A 425 6.87 -10.48 6.00
C THR A 425 6.61 -11.11 7.37
N ASN A 426 6.93 -10.39 8.43
CA ASN A 426 6.71 -10.84 9.81
C ASN A 426 5.22 -10.78 10.24
N SER A 427 4.35 -10.26 9.37
CA SER A 427 2.96 -9.93 9.71
C SER A 427 2.09 -11.15 10.05
N PHE A 428 2.39 -12.35 9.51
CA PHE A 428 1.69 -13.58 9.87
C PHE A 428 1.89 -13.97 11.35
N MET A 429 2.96 -13.50 11.99
CA MET A 429 3.27 -13.80 13.39
C MET A 429 2.29 -13.16 14.37
N LYS A 430 1.65 -12.05 13.96
CA LYS A 430 0.79 -11.21 14.80
C LYS A 430 -0.64 -11.03 14.27
N ARG A 431 -0.84 -11.11 12.95
CA ARG A 431 -2.14 -10.86 12.32
C ARG A 431 -2.94 -12.14 12.22
N GLU A 432 -4.25 -12.04 12.46
CA GLU A 432 -5.21 -13.16 12.52
C GLU A 432 -5.22 -14.11 11.31
N PHE A 433 -4.76 -13.68 10.15
CA PHE A 433 -4.65 -14.58 8.98
C PHE A 433 -3.56 -15.65 9.19
N GLY A 434 -2.52 -15.39 9.99
CA GLY A 434 -1.42 -16.32 10.22
C GLY A 434 -1.72 -17.41 11.25
N LYS A 435 -2.85 -17.30 11.96
CA LYS A 435 -3.26 -18.26 13.00
C LYS A 435 -3.24 -19.71 12.52
N LYS A 436 -3.86 -20.01 11.37
CA LYS A 436 -3.89 -21.37 10.81
C LYS A 436 -2.49 -21.88 10.45
N LEU A 437 -1.65 -21.04 9.87
CA LEU A 437 -0.27 -21.40 9.54
C LEU A 437 0.51 -21.79 10.81
N ILE A 438 0.41 -20.98 11.87
CA ILE A 438 1.15 -21.16 13.13
C ILE A 438 0.63 -22.31 13.97
N GLU A 439 -0.68 -22.45 14.11
CA GLU A 439 -1.28 -23.42 15.04
C GLU A 439 -1.54 -24.77 14.37
N GLU A 440 -1.81 -24.80 13.05
CA GLU A 440 -2.21 -26.02 12.36
C GLU A 440 -1.09 -26.61 11.49
N TYR A 441 -0.27 -25.79 10.81
CA TYR A 441 0.70 -26.26 9.82
C TYR A 441 2.14 -26.37 10.36
N LEU A 442 2.73 -25.25 10.81
CA LEU A 442 4.13 -25.18 11.27
C LEU A 442 4.49 -26.18 12.39
N PRO A 443 3.60 -26.57 13.32
CA PRO A 443 3.92 -27.57 14.36
C PRO A 443 4.23 -28.97 13.79
N ARG A 444 3.86 -29.23 12.53
CA ARG A 444 4.16 -30.50 11.83
C ARG A 444 5.54 -30.50 11.18
N LYS A 445 6.23 -29.36 11.18
CA LYS A 445 7.51 -29.12 10.50
C LYS A 445 8.62 -28.83 11.50
N GLU A 446 9.87 -28.98 11.08
CA GLU A 446 11.01 -28.63 11.89
C GLU A 446 11.49 -27.22 11.55
N LEU A 447 10.96 -26.23 12.26
CA LEU A 447 11.59 -24.92 12.34
C LEU A 447 12.85 -25.02 13.20
N THR A 448 13.97 -24.55 12.65
CA THR A 448 15.29 -24.54 13.30
C THR A 448 15.62 -23.14 13.82
N HIS A 449 15.33 -22.11 13.03
CA HIS A 449 15.60 -20.71 13.36
C HIS A 449 14.42 -19.80 13.02
N VAL A 450 14.18 -18.82 13.88
CA VAL A 450 13.29 -17.68 13.62
C VAL A 450 14.07 -16.40 13.90
N ILE A 451 14.41 -15.66 12.85
CA ILE A 451 15.31 -14.50 12.93
C ILE A 451 14.51 -13.23 12.62
N ASP A 452 14.21 -12.43 13.64
CA ASP A 452 13.56 -11.13 13.44
C ASP A 452 14.56 -10.15 12.82
N THR A 453 14.34 -9.82 11.54
CA THR A 453 15.15 -8.85 10.80
C THR A 453 14.46 -7.49 10.68
N SER A 454 13.35 -7.27 11.40
CA SER A 454 12.54 -6.06 11.25
C SER A 454 13.24 -4.76 11.69
N GLY A 455 14.29 -4.86 12.51
CA GLY A 455 15.15 -3.75 12.92
C GLY A 455 16.33 -3.48 11.98
N ALA A 456 16.68 -4.43 11.09
CA ALA A 456 17.81 -4.29 10.17
C ALA A 456 17.42 -3.49 8.92
N TYR A 457 18.36 -2.71 8.40
CA TYR A 457 18.18 -2.01 7.13
C TYR A 457 18.43 -2.96 5.96
N ILE A 458 17.35 -3.36 5.28
CA ILE A 458 17.40 -4.22 4.09
C ILE A 458 16.88 -3.42 2.88
N PRO A 459 17.74 -3.06 1.91
CA PRO A 459 17.35 -2.34 0.70
C PRO A 459 16.11 -2.93 0.00
N GLY A 460 15.21 -2.06 -0.46
CA GLY A 460 13.95 -2.44 -1.10
C GLY A 460 12.85 -2.96 -0.16
N HIS A 461 13.18 -3.35 1.08
CA HIS A 461 12.21 -3.97 1.98
C HIS A 461 11.59 -2.93 2.93
N GLY A 462 10.45 -2.36 2.53
CA GLY A 462 9.69 -1.41 3.34
C GLY A 462 8.79 -2.05 4.40
N THR A 463 8.51 -3.35 4.28
CA THR A 463 7.70 -4.12 5.24
C THR A 463 8.61 -4.83 6.24
N PRO A 464 8.27 -4.89 7.54
CA PRO A 464 9.00 -5.70 8.52
C PRO A 464 9.15 -7.17 8.09
N THR A 465 10.39 -7.68 8.10
CA THR A 465 10.73 -9.03 7.63
C THR A 465 11.14 -9.97 8.76
N VAL A 466 11.08 -11.27 8.47
CA VAL A 466 11.61 -12.37 9.28
C VAL A 466 12.26 -13.38 8.34
N ILE A 467 13.39 -13.97 8.77
CA ILE A 467 14.01 -15.10 8.07
C ILE A 467 13.66 -16.40 8.82
N LEU A 468 13.20 -17.39 8.06
CA LEU A 468 12.86 -18.72 8.58
C LEU A 468 13.79 -19.77 7.98
N PHE A 469 14.43 -20.57 8.84
CA PHE A 469 15.15 -21.77 8.43
C PHE A 469 14.45 -23.02 8.95
N ALA A 470 14.21 -23.99 8.07
CA ALA A 470 13.44 -25.17 8.40
C ALA A 470 13.86 -26.43 7.61
N ARG A 471 13.31 -27.58 8.04
CA ARG A 471 13.42 -28.87 7.36
C ARG A 471 12.06 -29.52 7.22
N ASN A 472 11.83 -30.23 6.10
CA ASN A 472 10.58 -30.93 5.86
C ASN A 472 10.50 -32.29 6.60
N GLN A 473 10.48 -32.23 7.93
CA GLN A 473 10.32 -33.38 8.80
C GLN A 473 9.64 -32.97 10.10
N LYS A 474 9.15 -33.95 10.88
CA LYS A 474 8.75 -33.69 12.27
C LYS A 474 9.98 -33.32 13.08
N SER A 475 9.86 -32.31 13.94
CA SER A 475 11.01 -31.81 14.69
C SER A 475 11.64 -32.84 15.60
N LYS A 476 12.98 -32.83 15.64
CA LYS A 476 13.81 -33.63 16.55
C LYS A 476 14.30 -32.85 17.76
N ALA A 477 14.16 -31.51 17.76
CA ALA A 477 14.68 -30.62 18.79
C ALA A 477 13.54 -29.94 19.60
N GLU A 478 13.70 -29.87 20.92
CA GLU A 478 12.73 -29.24 21.83
C GLU A 478 12.76 -27.69 21.78
N GLN A 479 13.86 -27.13 21.26
CA GLN A 479 14.10 -25.69 21.19
C GLN A 479 14.22 -25.20 19.74
N ILE A 480 13.97 -23.91 19.56
CA ILE A 480 14.16 -23.15 18.32
C ILE A 480 15.12 -22.01 18.65
N ARG A 481 16.12 -21.80 17.80
CA ARG A 481 17.00 -20.63 17.93
C ARG A 481 16.29 -19.39 17.44
N ALA A 482 16.25 -18.35 18.28
CA ALA A 482 15.53 -17.13 18.01
C ALA A 482 16.44 -15.91 18.13
N VAL A 483 16.30 -15.00 17.18
CA VAL A 483 16.86 -13.64 17.29
C VAL A 483 15.71 -12.68 17.51
N LEU A 484 15.75 -11.95 18.62
CA LEU A 484 14.71 -11.05 19.10
C LEU A 484 15.17 -9.60 18.91
N GLY A 485 14.35 -8.76 18.26
CA GLY A 485 14.66 -7.35 18.09
C GLY A 485 14.54 -6.57 19.40
N ILE A 486 15.52 -5.71 19.68
CA ILE A 486 15.49 -4.71 20.76
C ILE A 486 15.35 -3.32 20.17
N ARG A 487 16.25 -2.95 19.24
CA ARG A 487 16.33 -1.62 18.62
C ARG A 487 16.65 -1.72 17.13
N GLY A 488 16.06 -0.84 16.34
CA GLY A 488 16.38 -0.68 14.91
C GLY A 488 17.73 0.01 14.64
N GLU A 489 18.14 0.06 13.36
CA GLU A 489 19.34 0.79 12.94
C GLU A 489 19.27 2.27 13.35
N PRO A 490 20.32 2.85 13.95
CA PRO A 490 20.29 4.23 14.43
C PRO A 490 20.20 5.25 13.29
N SER A 491 20.68 4.88 12.11
CA SER A 491 20.60 5.65 10.87
C SER A 491 20.67 4.71 9.68
N THR A 492 20.44 5.22 8.46
CA THR A 492 20.65 4.41 7.25
C THR A 492 22.14 4.11 7.09
N PRO A 493 22.56 2.84 7.13
CA PRO A 493 23.95 2.49 6.95
C PRO A 493 24.40 2.78 5.51
N VAL A 494 25.65 3.19 5.34
CA VAL A 494 26.25 3.39 4.01
C VAL A 494 26.32 2.06 3.25
N ASP A 495 26.70 1.00 3.97
CA ASP A 495 26.67 -0.39 3.50
C ASP A 495 25.73 -1.21 4.40
N ALA A 496 24.64 -1.70 3.82
CA ALA A 496 23.64 -2.50 4.52
C ALA A 496 24.21 -3.80 5.12
N ALA A 497 25.22 -4.40 4.50
CA ALA A 497 25.88 -5.60 5.02
C ALA A 497 26.70 -5.33 6.30
N LEU A 498 27.02 -4.06 6.56
CA LEU A 498 27.74 -3.58 7.74
C LEU A 498 26.82 -2.83 8.72
N GLY A 499 25.50 -2.86 8.51
CA GLY A 499 24.52 -2.31 9.45
C GLY A 499 24.70 -2.90 10.85
N LYS A 500 24.49 -2.09 11.91
CA LYS A 500 24.79 -2.50 13.29
C LYS A 500 23.85 -3.60 13.76
N VAL A 501 22.58 -3.55 13.35
CA VAL A 501 21.60 -4.59 13.65
C VAL A 501 21.95 -5.85 12.87
N TRP A 502 22.19 -5.74 11.56
CA TRP A 502 22.55 -6.91 10.73
C TRP A 502 23.81 -7.61 11.24
N ARG A 503 24.86 -6.86 11.56
CA ARG A 503 26.09 -7.39 12.16
C ARG A 503 25.83 -8.06 13.50
N SER A 504 24.98 -7.48 14.36
CA SER A 504 24.61 -8.11 15.63
C SER A 504 23.89 -9.45 15.42
N ILE A 505 23.02 -9.55 14.41
CA ILE A 505 22.36 -10.82 14.04
C ILE A 505 23.42 -11.85 13.64
N VAL A 506 24.28 -11.52 12.66
CA VAL A 506 25.27 -12.46 12.11
C VAL A 506 26.30 -12.89 13.17
N ASP A 507 26.81 -11.96 13.97
CA ASP A 507 27.89 -12.21 14.93
C ASP A 507 27.45 -12.98 16.19
N LEU A 508 26.16 -12.93 16.52
CA LEU A 508 25.58 -13.55 17.72
C LEU A 508 24.72 -14.78 17.45
N LEU A 509 24.31 -15.06 16.20
CA LEU A 509 23.39 -16.17 15.91
C LEU A 509 23.87 -17.52 16.43
N GLU A 510 25.17 -17.78 16.46
CA GLU A 510 25.74 -19.02 16.99
C GLU A 510 26.04 -19.00 18.51
N LYS A 511 25.62 -17.94 19.22
CA LYS A 511 25.90 -17.69 20.65
C LYS A 511 24.61 -17.47 21.45
N PRO A 512 23.82 -18.53 21.76
CA PRO A 512 22.59 -18.37 22.54
C PRO A 512 22.88 -17.80 23.95
N GLY A 513 21.98 -16.95 24.43
CA GLY A 513 22.11 -16.21 25.70
C GLY A 513 22.89 -14.90 25.60
N SER A 514 23.28 -14.47 24.39
CA SER A 514 23.97 -13.20 24.17
C SER A 514 23.01 -12.08 23.76
N GLU A 515 23.40 -10.83 24.04
CA GLU A 515 22.60 -9.63 23.79
C GLU A 515 23.52 -8.44 23.43
N THR A 516 23.06 -7.59 22.50
CA THR A 516 23.59 -6.24 22.26
C THR A 516 22.51 -5.20 22.54
N GLU A 517 22.79 -3.90 22.31
CA GLU A 517 21.73 -2.87 22.33
C GLU A 517 20.68 -3.05 21.21
N TYR A 518 20.90 -3.93 20.23
CA TYR A 518 20.07 -4.10 19.05
C TYR A 518 19.25 -5.41 19.03
N VAL A 519 19.83 -6.54 19.46
CA VAL A 519 19.18 -7.86 19.43
C VAL A 519 19.56 -8.72 20.63
N SER A 520 18.66 -9.64 21.02
CA SER A 520 18.95 -10.77 21.92
C SER A 520 18.90 -12.09 21.15
N VAL A 521 19.84 -13.00 21.36
CA VAL A 521 19.82 -14.35 20.78
C VAL A 521 19.55 -15.38 21.87
N VAL A 522 18.49 -16.18 21.71
CA VAL A 522 18.03 -17.13 22.73
C VAL A 522 17.56 -18.45 22.12
N ASP A 523 17.70 -19.54 22.86
CA ASP A 523 17.06 -20.82 22.52
C ASP A 523 15.72 -20.91 23.27
N GLN A 524 14.62 -20.83 22.51
CA GLN A 524 13.26 -20.80 23.05
C GLN A 524 12.56 -22.13 22.90
N ALA A 525 11.70 -22.46 23.86
CA ALA A 525 10.87 -23.68 23.80
C ALA A 525 9.94 -23.64 22.58
N ARG A 526 9.92 -24.73 21.80
CA ARG A 526 9.12 -24.86 20.58
C ARG A 526 7.63 -24.59 20.78
N GLY A 527 7.10 -24.87 21.97
CA GLY A 527 5.70 -24.61 22.32
C GLY A 527 5.27 -23.13 22.19
N LEU A 528 6.22 -22.19 22.29
CA LEU A 528 5.97 -20.76 22.07
C LEU A 528 5.64 -20.46 20.60
N TYR A 529 6.21 -21.22 19.67
CA TYR A 529 6.01 -21.05 18.23
C TYR A 529 4.81 -21.85 17.69
N GLY A 530 4.13 -22.62 18.53
CA GLY A 530 2.89 -23.34 18.19
C GLY A 530 1.60 -22.60 18.56
N LYS A 531 1.68 -21.37 19.07
CA LYS A 531 0.52 -20.55 19.47
C LYS A 531 0.60 -19.17 18.83
N HIS A 532 -0.49 -18.70 18.24
CA HIS A 532 -0.58 -17.33 17.75
C HIS A 532 -1.09 -16.39 18.86
N PRO A 533 -0.54 -15.17 19.01
CA PRO A 533 0.56 -14.58 18.23
C PRO A 533 1.96 -14.88 18.82
N TRP A 534 3.00 -14.90 17.98
CA TRP A 534 4.39 -14.99 18.45
C TRP A 534 4.84 -13.66 19.08
N SER A 535 5.65 -13.69 20.14
CA SER A 535 6.25 -12.49 20.75
C SER A 535 7.77 -12.56 20.64
N VAL A 536 8.37 -11.60 19.93
CA VAL A 536 9.80 -11.60 19.60
C VAL A 536 10.57 -10.35 20.08
N GLY A 537 10.08 -9.67 21.13
CA GLY A 537 10.75 -8.48 21.70
C GLY A 537 11.79 -8.84 22.77
N GLY A 538 13.00 -8.24 22.68
CA GLY A 538 14.09 -8.40 23.66
C GLY A 538 14.06 -7.39 24.82
N GLY A 539 15.08 -7.39 25.69
CA GLY A 539 15.33 -6.31 26.68
C GLY A 539 14.44 -6.26 27.93
N GLY A 540 13.83 -7.37 28.37
CA GLY A 540 13.04 -7.40 29.61
C GLY A 540 11.55 -7.04 29.46
N ALA A 541 11.10 -6.78 28.22
CA ALA A 541 9.72 -6.38 27.92
C ALA A 541 8.70 -7.48 28.25
N THR A 542 9.09 -8.76 28.11
CA THR A 542 8.23 -9.91 28.42
C THR A 542 7.95 -10.00 29.92
N GLU A 543 8.96 -9.76 30.75
CA GLU A 543 8.89 -9.77 32.21
C GLU A 543 8.02 -8.63 32.74
N LEU A 544 8.18 -7.42 32.21
CA LEU A 544 7.36 -6.26 32.59
C LEU A 544 5.88 -6.49 32.24
N LYS A 545 5.59 -7.02 31.05
CA LYS A 545 4.22 -7.41 30.66
C LYS A 545 3.64 -8.47 31.61
N GLY A 546 4.46 -9.43 32.04
CA GLY A 546 4.08 -10.43 33.04
C GLY A 546 3.76 -9.82 34.41
N LEU A 547 4.58 -8.86 34.87
CA LEU A 547 4.38 -8.12 36.11
C LEU A 547 3.06 -7.34 36.10
N MET A 548 2.74 -6.65 35.00
CA MET A 548 1.47 -5.96 34.84
C MET A 548 0.27 -6.90 34.99
N ALA A 549 0.32 -8.06 34.33
CA ALA A 549 -0.75 -9.05 34.40
C ALA A 549 -0.94 -9.58 35.84
N ALA A 550 0.16 -9.80 36.57
CA ALA A 550 0.13 -10.30 37.94
C ALA A 550 -0.46 -9.31 38.97
N HIS A 551 -0.40 -8.01 38.70
CA HIS A 551 -0.94 -6.95 39.58
C HIS A 551 -2.41 -6.63 39.32
N THR A 552 -3.07 -7.32 38.39
CA THR A 552 -4.48 -7.06 38.03
C THR A 552 -5.32 -8.32 38.15
N SER A 553 -6.60 -8.17 38.49
CA SER A 553 -7.54 -9.28 38.66
C SER A 553 -8.53 -9.43 37.50
N LYS A 554 -8.62 -8.41 36.62
CA LYS A 554 -9.56 -8.34 35.51
C LYS A 554 -8.85 -7.90 34.24
N THR A 555 -9.39 -8.31 33.10
CA THR A 555 -8.99 -7.82 31.78
C THR A 555 -10.09 -6.94 31.20
N LEU A 556 -9.78 -6.19 30.15
CA LEU A 556 -10.74 -5.34 29.44
C LEU A 556 -11.98 -6.13 29.01
N GLU A 557 -11.81 -7.37 28.55
CA GLU A 557 -12.93 -8.23 28.16
C GLU A 557 -13.98 -8.44 29.26
N LYS A 558 -13.60 -8.34 30.53
CA LYS A 558 -14.51 -8.52 31.67
C LYS A 558 -15.30 -7.27 32.04
N VAL A 559 -14.96 -6.11 31.51
CA VAL A 559 -15.60 -4.82 31.84
C VAL A 559 -16.37 -4.19 30.68
N ILE A 560 -16.18 -4.69 29.47
CA ILE A 560 -16.85 -4.18 28.26
C ILE A 560 -17.98 -5.11 27.81
N GLU A 561 -18.98 -4.56 27.13
CA GLU A 561 -20.01 -5.34 26.45
C GLU A 561 -19.54 -5.74 25.05
N LEU A 562 -18.92 -4.81 24.31
CA LEU A 562 -18.44 -5.06 22.95
C LEU A 562 -17.25 -4.17 22.57
N ILE A 563 -16.48 -4.64 21.58
CA ILE A 563 -15.39 -3.89 20.96
C ILE A 563 -15.31 -4.14 19.45
N GLY A 564 -15.02 -3.10 18.67
CA GLY A 564 -14.73 -3.17 17.24
C GLY A 564 -15.37 -2.03 16.46
N PHE A 565 -15.32 -2.10 15.13
CA PHE A 565 -15.88 -1.07 14.26
C PHE A 565 -17.43 -1.03 14.31
N VAL A 566 -18.01 0.13 13.98
CA VAL A 566 -19.48 0.30 13.87
C VAL A 566 -19.94 0.02 12.45
N CYS A 567 -19.23 0.55 11.45
CA CYS A 567 -19.58 0.38 10.05
C CYS A 567 -18.39 0.00 9.15
N MET A 568 -18.72 -0.68 8.05
CA MET A 568 -17.87 -0.87 6.89
C MET A 568 -18.72 -0.67 5.64
N THR A 569 -18.48 0.40 4.89
CA THR A 569 -19.18 0.62 3.62
C THR A 569 -18.60 -0.25 2.50
N ARG A 570 -17.28 -0.55 2.58
CA ARG A 570 -16.46 -1.15 1.51
C ARG A 570 -16.52 -0.39 0.18
N ALA A 571 -16.92 0.87 0.23
CA ALA A 571 -17.01 1.82 -0.88
C ALA A 571 -16.86 3.25 -0.34
N ASP A 572 -15.86 3.46 0.52
CA ASP A 572 -15.64 4.74 1.21
C ASP A 572 -15.54 5.91 0.21
N ASP A 573 -14.95 5.72 -0.96
CA ASP A 573 -14.86 6.78 -2.00
C ASP A 573 -16.20 7.22 -2.59
N ILE A 574 -17.27 6.44 -2.37
CA ILE A 574 -18.64 6.75 -2.82
C ILE A 574 -19.43 7.33 -1.65
N TYR A 575 -19.36 6.69 -0.47
CA TYR A 575 -20.18 7.11 0.66
C TYR A 575 -19.59 8.32 1.40
N PHE A 576 -18.26 8.48 1.46
CA PHE A 576 -17.60 9.48 2.30
C PHE A 576 -17.35 10.78 1.53
N SER A 577 -17.75 11.89 2.13
CA SER A 577 -17.47 13.24 1.65
C SER A 577 -17.63 14.25 2.79
N THR A 578 -17.42 15.53 2.52
CA THR A 578 -17.76 16.58 3.49
C THR A 578 -19.28 16.69 3.63
N ARG A 579 -19.74 17.14 4.81
CA ARG A 579 -21.18 17.35 5.05
C ARG A 579 -21.78 18.28 3.99
N SER A 580 -21.13 19.41 3.75
CA SER A 580 -21.57 20.41 2.78
C SER A 580 -21.65 19.87 1.36
N ALA A 581 -20.72 19.01 0.93
CA ALA A 581 -20.77 18.40 -0.39
C ALA A 581 -21.95 17.42 -0.55
N LEU A 582 -22.26 16.62 0.49
CA LEU A 582 -23.41 15.70 0.44
C LEU A 582 -24.73 16.47 0.39
N LEU A 583 -24.88 17.50 1.22
CA LEU A 583 -26.07 18.36 1.21
C LEU A 583 -26.22 19.10 -0.13
N ARG A 584 -25.11 19.59 -0.71
CA ARG A 584 -25.08 20.22 -2.04
C ARG A 584 -25.62 19.31 -3.13
N LEU A 585 -25.35 18.00 -3.05
CA LEU A 585 -25.84 17.01 -4.00
C LEU A 585 -27.30 16.58 -3.76
N GLY A 586 -28.00 17.26 -2.84
CA GLY A 586 -29.43 17.09 -2.59
C GLY A 586 -29.78 16.02 -1.56
N LEU A 587 -28.80 15.45 -0.83
CA LEU A 587 -29.08 14.54 0.28
C LEU A 587 -29.73 15.30 1.44
N GLU A 588 -30.79 14.73 2.00
CA GLU A 588 -31.46 15.30 3.17
C GLU A 588 -30.57 15.18 4.43
N PRO A 589 -30.62 16.13 5.38
CA PRO A 589 -29.78 16.11 6.59
C PRO A 589 -29.86 14.82 7.42
N GLU A 590 -31.02 14.16 7.45
CA GLU A 590 -31.28 12.87 8.09
C GLU A 590 -30.54 11.69 7.43
N HIS A 591 -30.21 11.82 6.14
CA HIS A 591 -29.41 10.86 5.37
C HIS A 591 -27.92 11.23 5.30
N VAL A 592 -27.47 12.15 6.15
CA VAL A 592 -26.05 12.54 6.25
C VAL A 592 -25.59 12.45 7.70
N ILE A 593 -24.67 11.51 7.97
CA ILE A 593 -24.14 11.26 9.31
C ILE A 593 -22.64 11.55 9.37
N TYR A 594 -22.14 12.04 10.50
CA TYR A 594 -20.70 12.15 10.73
C TYR A 594 -20.08 10.76 10.82
N ASN A 595 -18.98 10.56 10.11
CA ASN A 595 -18.21 9.34 10.08
C ASN A 595 -16.78 9.62 10.53
N VAL A 596 -16.39 8.98 11.63
CA VAL A 596 -15.09 9.14 12.25
C VAL A 596 -14.10 8.14 11.67
N GLU A 597 -12.94 8.65 11.27
CA GLU A 597 -11.78 7.90 10.83
C GLU A 597 -10.68 7.94 11.89
N GLY A 598 -9.80 6.94 11.91
CA GLY A 598 -8.82 6.75 12.97
C GLY A 598 -7.77 7.84 13.04
N ASP A 599 -7.54 8.57 11.95
CA ASP A 599 -6.63 9.73 11.91
C ASP A 599 -7.22 10.97 12.59
N ARG A 600 -8.55 11.03 12.74
CA ARG A 600 -9.29 12.09 13.43
C ARG A 600 -9.33 11.94 14.95
N VAL A 601 -9.00 10.74 15.47
CA VAL A 601 -9.03 10.46 16.92
C VAL A 601 -7.66 10.78 17.52
N ARG A 602 -7.48 11.99 18.08
CA ARG A 602 -6.18 12.48 18.59
C ARG A 602 -6.37 13.24 19.88
N ASP A 603 -5.40 13.12 20.80
CA ASP A 603 -5.25 13.99 21.97
C ASP A 603 -6.55 14.35 22.71
N TRP A 604 -7.33 13.32 23.06
CA TRP A 604 -8.59 13.41 23.79
C TRP A 604 -9.77 14.00 22.99
N ASN A 605 -9.62 14.23 21.69
CA ASN A 605 -10.63 14.80 20.81
C ASN A 605 -10.86 14.03 19.49
N ILE A 606 -12.00 14.30 18.85
CA ILE A 606 -12.31 13.87 17.48
C ILE A 606 -12.32 15.11 16.59
N ASP A 607 -11.24 15.31 15.82
CA ASP A 607 -11.04 16.52 15.02
C ASP A 607 -11.69 16.38 13.63
N GLU A 608 -12.57 17.32 13.25
CA GLU A 608 -13.18 17.47 11.91
C GLU A 608 -13.56 16.14 11.22
N PRO A 609 -14.51 15.35 11.76
CA PRO A 609 -14.88 14.08 11.14
C PRO A 609 -15.53 14.31 9.77
N ASN A 610 -15.19 13.45 8.81
CA ASN A 610 -15.89 13.38 7.53
C ASN A 610 -17.38 13.07 7.71
N SER A 611 -18.18 13.19 6.66
CA SER A 611 -19.57 12.75 6.65
C SER A 611 -19.80 11.60 5.68
N SER A 612 -20.94 10.93 5.80
CA SER A 612 -21.32 9.83 4.94
C SER A 612 -22.80 9.87 4.57
N CYS A 613 -23.11 9.46 3.33
CA CYS A 613 -24.47 9.12 2.96
C CYS A 613 -24.94 7.93 3.83
N PHE A 614 -26.02 8.15 4.58
CA PHE A 614 -26.61 7.23 5.55
C PHE A 614 -27.96 6.74 5.03
N PRO A 615 -28.00 5.61 4.29
CA PRO A 615 -29.20 5.14 3.61
C PRO A 615 -30.09 4.30 4.54
N TYR A 616 -30.33 4.80 5.76
CA TYR A 616 -31.15 4.15 6.77
C TYR A 616 -32.14 5.14 7.38
N ASP A 617 -33.24 4.64 7.91
CA ASP A 617 -34.21 5.41 8.69
C ASP A 617 -33.85 5.43 10.19
N ASP A 618 -34.70 6.07 11.01
CA ASP A 618 -34.55 6.17 12.47
C ASP A 618 -34.57 4.80 13.17
N ASN A 619 -35.18 3.78 12.56
CA ASN A 619 -35.16 2.40 13.04
C ASN A 619 -33.91 1.64 12.58
N LEU A 620 -32.98 2.32 11.91
CA LEU A 620 -31.77 1.77 11.29
C LEU A 620 -32.07 0.76 10.18
N SER A 621 -33.27 0.80 9.61
CA SER A 621 -33.69 -0.04 8.49
C SER A 621 -33.26 0.60 7.16
N PRO A 622 -32.84 -0.18 6.16
CA PRO A 622 -32.40 0.37 4.88
C PRO A 622 -33.53 1.15 4.21
N LYS A 623 -33.26 2.39 3.81
CA LYS A 623 -34.25 3.27 3.17
C LYS A 623 -33.63 3.97 1.97
N MET A 624 -34.25 3.79 0.82
CA MET A 624 -33.86 4.41 -0.44
C MET A 624 -34.80 5.58 -0.76
N THR A 625 -34.39 6.82 -0.50
CA THR A 625 -35.09 8.01 -0.99
C THR A 625 -34.69 8.32 -2.44
N SER A 626 -35.42 9.21 -3.10
CA SER A 626 -35.07 9.68 -4.45
C SER A 626 -33.68 10.33 -4.48
N ALA A 627 -33.34 11.13 -3.47
CA ALA A 627 -32.04 11.78 -3.36
C ALA A 627 -30.90 10.78 -3.15
N VAL A 628 -31.06 9.83 -2.22
CA VAL A 628 -30.09 8.75 -1.99
C VAL A 628 -29.90 7.90 -3.25
N ARG A 629 -30.99 7.60 -3.98
CA ARG A 629 -30.92 6.89 -5.26
C ARG A 629 -30.13 7.67 -6.28
N HIS A 630 -30.43 8.95 -6.47
CA HIS A 630 -29.74 9.80 -7.44
C HIS A 630 -28.23 9.86 -7.18
N PHE A 631 -27.83 9.98 -5.90
CA PHE A 631 -26.43 10.01 -5.50
C PHE A 631 -25.70 8.68 -5.70
N LEU A 632 -26.27 7.55 -5.28
CA LEU A 632 -25.58 6.25 -5.28
C LEU A 632 -25.70 5.48 -6.61
N TRP A 633 -26.75 5.71 -7.40
CA TRP A 633 -27.07 4.94 -8.62
C TRP A 633 -25.95 4.92 -9.69
N PRO A 634 -25.19 6.00 -9.94
CA PRO A 634 -24.06 5.96 -10.89
C PRO A 634 -23.02 4.90 -10.56
N HIS A 635 -23.00 4.42 -9.31
CA HIS A 635 -22.08 3.40 -8.84
C HIS A 635 -22.77 2.08 -8.50
N ARG A 636 -24.05 1.88 -8.86
CA ARG A 636 -24.84 0.70 -8.46
C ARG A 636 -24.13 -0.62 -8.70
N THR A 637 -23.53 -0.84 -9.87
CA THR A 637 -22.78 -2.08 -10.15
C THR A 637 -21.58 -2.25 -9.22
N ALA A 638 -20.82 -1.18 -8.97
CA ALA A 638 -19.73 -1.19 -7.99
C ALA A 638 -20.20 -1.53 -6.58
N LEU A 639 -21.36 -1.01 -6.22
CA LEU A 639 -22.00 -1.22 -4.93
C LEU A 639 -22.55 -2.66 -4.79
N TRP A 640 -23.18 -3.22 -5.83
CA TRP A 640 -23.61 -4.62 -5.88
C TRP A 640 -22.45 -5.61 -5.71
N LEU A 641 -21.35 -5.35 -6.41
CA LEU A 641 -20.20 -6.25 -6.49
C LEU A 641 -19.23 -6.13 -5.31
N ARG A 642 -19.53 -5.28 -4.31
CA ARG A 642 -18.77 -5.23 -3.05
C ARG A 642 -18.82 -6.60 -2.38
N ARG A 643 -17.64 -7.13 -2.06
CA ARG A 643 -17.50 -8.44 -1.43
C ARG A 643 -17.64 -8.34 0.09
N GLU A 644 -18.38 -9.29 0.63
CA GLU A 644 -18.51 -9.69 2.03
C GLU A 644 -18.10 -11.16 2.21
N PRO A 645 -17.84 -11.63 3.44
CA PRO A 645 -17.82 -13.06 3.69
C PRO A 645 -19.12 -13.68 3.16
N ASN A 646 -18.98 -14.80 2.46
CA ASN A 646 -20.06 -15.55 1.82
C ASN A 646 -20.63 -14.96 0.53
N GLY A 647 -20.13 -13.83 0.02
CA GLY A 647 -20.55 -13.39 -1.32
C GLY A 647 -20.41 -11.89 -1.59
N ASN A 648 -20.96 -11.41 -2.71
CA ASN A 648 -21.26 -9.99 -2.90
C ASN A 648 -22.65 -9.66 -2.33
N HIS A 649 -23.05 -8.38 -2.30
CA HIS A 649 -24.35 -7.97 -1.74
C HIS A 649 -25.54 -8.73 -2.35
N ARG A 650 -25.49 -9.01 -3.66
CA ARG A 650 -26.55 -9.73 -4.38
C ARG A 650 -26.65 -11.18 -3.92
N GLU A 651 -25.50 -11.84 -3.76
CA GLU A 651 -25.38 -13.24 -3.33
C GLU A 651 -25.84 -13.44 -1.87
N ILE A 652 -25.62 -12.45 -0.99
CA ILE A 652 -25.96 -12.55 0.43
C ILE A 652 -27.32 -11.93 0.80
N GLY A 653 -28.12 -11.54 -0.19
CA GLY A 653 -29.48 -11.01 0.02
C GLY A 653 -29.55 -9.61 0.63
N LEU A 654 -28.48 -8.81 0.53
CA LEU A 654 -28.53 -7.38 0.87
C LEU A 654 -28.96 -6.57 -0.35
N THR A 655 -29.46 -5.36 -0.12
CA THR A 655 -29.60 -4.39 -1.20
C THR A 655 -28.24 -3.82 -1.61
N TRP A 656 -28.15 -3.26 -2.83
CA TRP A 656 -26.89 -2.68 -3.31
C TRP A 656 -26.44 -1.45 -2.53
N PHE A 657 -27.36 -0.72 -1.90
CA PHE A 657 -27.07 0.55 -1.26
C PHE A 657 -26.80 0.45 0.24
N GLU A 658 -27.16 -0.66 0.88
CA GLU A 658 -26.77 -0.93 2.25
C GLU A 658 -25.25 -0.88 2.41
N TRP A 659 -24.80 -0.40 3.56
CA TRP A 659 -23.41 -0.56 3.95
C TRP A 659 -23.12 -2.05 4.17
N SER A 660 -21.95 -2.51 3.73
CA SER A 660 -21.62 -3.93 3.77
C SER A 660 -21.60 -4.53 5.17
N ARG A 661 -21.28 -3.73 6.20
CA ARG A 661 -21.56 -4.05 7.60
C ARG A 661 -22.01 -2.81 8.34
N PHE A 662 -23.14 -2.91 9.02
CA PHE A 662 -23.59 -1.90 9.98
C PHE A 662 -24.05 -2.59 11.26
N GLN A 663 -23.30 -2.39 12.33
CA GLN A 663 -23.54 -3.01 13.63
C GLN A 663 -24.49 -2.13 14.44
N ARG A 664 -25.80 -2.26 14.17
CA ARG A 664 -26.88 -1.41 14.72
C ARG A 664 -26.85 -1.33 16.24
N GLU A 665 -26.56 -2.44 16.90
CA GLU A 665 -26.45 -2.55 18.36
C GLU A 665 -25.37 -1.62 18.94
N ARG A 666 -24.29 -1.35 18.18
CA ARG A 666 -23.21 -0.45 18.58
C ARG A 666 -23.54 1.02 18.34
N PHE A 667 -24.56 1.30 17.54
CA PHE A 667 -25.01 2.65 17.26
C PHE A 667 -26.09 3.13 18.25
N ARG A 668 -26.85 2.19 18.85
CA ARG A 668 -27.97 2.52 19.74
C ARG A 668 -27.57 3.21 21.04
N THR A 669 -26.45 2.82 21.64
CA THR A 669 -25.97 3.45 22.89
C THR A 669 -25.15 4.69 22.53
N PRO A 670 -25.47 5.89 23.05
CA PRO A 670 -24.78 7.13 22.66
C PRO A 670 -23.32 7.17 23.15
N LEU A 671 -23.04 6.67 24.36
CA LEU A 671 -21.69 6.67 24.90
C LEU A 671 -20.82 5.58 24.25
N SER A 672 -19.59 5.94 23.87
CA SER A 672 -18.55 5.02 23.39
C SER A 672 -17.17 5.54 23.74
N ILE A 673 -16.19 4.65 23.87
CA ILE A 673 -14.78 5.04 23.74
C ILE A 673 -14.30 4.64 22.34
N THR A 674 -13.93 5.61 21.52
CA THR A 674 -13.31 5.36 20.21
C THR A 674 -11.79 5.43 20.29
N PHE A 675 -11.10 4.76 19.38
CA PHE A 675 -9.64 4.79 19.33
C PHE A 675 -9.07 4.66 17.92
N ALA A 676 -7.85 5.19 17.71
CA ALA A 676 -7.16 5.08 16.43
C ALA A 676 -6.64 3.64 16.19
N PHE A 677 -7.14 2.96 15.16
CA PHE A 677 -6.71 1.59 14.80
C PHE A 677 -5.25 1.51 14.40
N VAL A 678 -4.74 2.54 13.70
CA VAL A 678 -3.33 2.66 13.34
C VAL A 678 -2.82 4.00 13.84
N ALA A 679 -1.90 3.95 14.80
CA ALA A 679 -1.28 5.14 15.38
C ALA A 679 0.10 4.79 15.93
N THR A 680 0.89 5.82 16.20
CA THR A 680 2.24 5.65 16.76
C THR A 680 2.24 5.44 18.29
N HIS A 681 1.13 5.78 18.92
CA HIS A 681 0.83 5.63 20.34
C HIS A 681 -0.70 5.57 20.54
N ASN A 682 -1.13 5.24 21.74
CA ASN A 682 -2.53 5.11 22.13
C ASN A 682 -3.29 6.46 22.09
N HIS A 683 -4.37 6.51 21.32
CA HIS A 683 -5.35 7.59 21.32
C HIS A 683 -6.73 7.02 21.58
N PHE A 684 -7.29 7.30 22.75
CA PHE A 684 -8.66 6.93 23.12
C PHE A 684 -9.46 8.19 23.45
N VAL A 685 -10.72 8.25 23.03
CA VAL A 685 -11.58 9.42 23.18
C VAL A 685 -13.00 8.98 23.56
N LEU A 686 -13.62 9.68 24.49
CA LEU A 686 -15.03 9.50 24.83
C LEU A 686 -15.91 10.21 23.79
N ASP A 687 -16.78 9.45 23.13
CA ASP A 687 -17.82 9.96 22.26
C ASP A 687 -19.19 9.91 22.94
N ARG A 688 -19.98 10.96 22.71
CA ARG A 688 -21.32 11.16 23.29
C ARG A 688 -22.45 11.00 22.25
N GLY A 689 -22.18 10.33 21.13
CA GLY A 689 -23.16 9.98 20.10
C GLY A 689 -23.18 10.91 18.88
N GLY A 690 -24.14 10.64 17.99
CA GLY A 690 -24.36 11.40 16.74
C GLY A 690 -23.39 11.09 15.61
N LYS A 691 -22.54 10.05 15.77
CA LYS A 691 -21.50 9.67 14.81
C LYS A 691 -21.51 8.18 14.55
N VAL A 692 -21.05 7.79 13.37
CA VAL A 692 -20.63 6.42 13.07
C VAL A 692 -19.12 6.34 12.98
N PHE A 693 -18.60 5.15 13.17
CA PHE A 693 -17.17 4.92 13.22
C PHE A 693 -16.76 3.83 12.24
N ASN A 694 -15.87 4.18 11.32
CA ASN A 694 -15.39 3.23 10.33
C ASN A 694 -14.41 2.23 10.95
N ARG A 695 -13.88 1.33 10.13
CA ARG A 695 -12.90 0.31 10.57
C ARG A 695 -11.61 0.84 11.18
N SER A 696 -11.25 2.09 10.88
CA SER A 696 -10.03 2.73 11.38
C SER A 696 -10.22 3.44 12.72
N ALA A 697 -11.45 3.63 13.18
CA ALA A 697 -11.78 4.18 14.50
C ALA A 697 -12.67 3.23 15.31
N PRO A 698 -12.23 2.02 15.72
CA PRO A 698 -13.08 1.08 16.42
C PRO A 698 -13.59 1.66 17.75
N VAL A 699 -14.74 1.19 18.21
CA VAL A 699 -15.36 1.61 19.47
C VAL A 699 -15.35 0.51 20.50
N ILE A 700 -15.33 0.92 21.77
CA ILE A 700 -15.59 0.12 22.95
C ILE A 700 -16.94 0.58 23.50
N LYS A 701 -17.86 -0.36 23.75
CA LYS A 701 -19.09 -0.07 24.52
C LYS A 701 -19.05 -0.82 25.83
N LEU A 702 -19.40 -0.10 26.89
CA LEU A 702 -19.69 -0.65 28.21
C LEU A 702 -21.16 -1.10 28.27
N PRO A 703 -21.56 -1.85 29.31
CA PRO A 703 -22.96 -2.18 29.57
C PRO A 703 -23.89 -0.96 29.49
N ALA A 704 -25.13 -1.15 29.03
CA ALA A 704 -26.07 -0.06 28.78
C ALA A 704 -26.41 0.80 30.01
N ASP A 705 -26.21 0.30 31.22
CA ASP A 705 -26.37 1.01 32.50
C ASP A 705 -25.10 1.72 32.99
N ALA A 706 -23.98 1.57 32.27
CA ALA A 706 -22.73 2.24 32.60
C ALA A 706 -22.84 3.76 32.42
N SER A 707 -22.36 4.48 33.43
CA SER A 707 -22.34 5.93 33.47
C SER A 707 -21.17 6.51 32.67
N GLU A 708 -21.21 7.81 32.43
CA GLU A 708 -20.06 8.54 31.86
C GLU A 708 -18.80 8.40 32.74
N ALA A 709 -18.95 8.32 34.06
CA ALA A 709 -17.85 8.13 35.00
C ALA A 709 -17.13 6.78 34.77
N ASP A 710 -17.89 5.70 34.51
CA ASP A 710 -17.32 4.37 34.21
C ASP A 710 -16.51 4.39 32.90
N HIS A 711 -16.93 5.21 31.93
CA HIS A 711 -16.16 5.39 30.70
C HIS A 711 -14.87 6.17 30.97
N LEU A 712 -14.91 7.21 31.81
CA LEU A 712 -13.74 8.01 32.19
C LEU A 712 -12.72 7.22 33.02
N ASP A 713 -13.17 6.29 33.87
CA ASP A 713 -12.29 5.34 34.58
C ASP A 713 -11.42 4.57 33.59
N LEU A 714 -12.07 3.94 32.61
CA LEU A 714 -11.39 3.17 31.59
C LEU A 714 -10.52 4.05 30.68
N LEU A 715 -11.01 5.24 30.33
CA LEU A 715 -10.30 6.20 29.48
C LEU A 715 -8.96 6.63 30.10
N GLY A 716 -8.93 6.85 31.40
CA GLY A 716 -7.71 7.21 32.14
C GLY A 716 -6.64 6.11 32.09
N LEU A 717 -7.03 4.84 32.18
CA LEU A 717 -6.10 3.72 32.04
C LEU A 717 -5.61 3.57 30.61
N LEU A 718 -6.52 3.63 29.63
CA LEU A 718 -6.22 3.39 28.21
C LEU A 718 -5.37 4.47 27.55
N ASN A 719 -5.40 5.71 28.05
CA ASN A 719 -4.57 6.82 27.56
C ASN A 719 -3.23 6.98 28.31
N SER A 720 -2.84 6.01 29.15
CA SER A 720 -1.57 6.05 29.89
C SER A 720 -0.37 5.50 29.11
N SER A 721 0.84 5.88 29.52
CA SER A 721 2.11 5.34 28.98
C SER A 721 2.29 3.85 29.27
N VAL A 722 1.74 3.33 30.38
CA VAL A 722 1.72 1.88 30.66
C VAL A 722 0.89 1.13 29.63
N ALA A 723 -0.28 1.67 29.28
CA ALA A 723 -1.12 1.09 28.23
C ALA A 723 -0.39 1.14 26.89
N CYS A 724 0.26 2.26 26.55
CA CYS A 724 1.08 2.37 25.34
C CYS A 724 2.16 1.28 25.27
N PHE A 725 2.92 1.10 26.36
CA PHE A 725 3.92 0.04 26.48
C PHE A 725 3.34 -1.33 26.20
N TRP A 726 2.29 -1.72 26.94
CA TRP A 726 1.65 -3.03 26.78
C TRP A 726 1.14 -3.25 25.36
N MET A 727 0.52 -2.23 24.76
CA MET A 727 -0.01 -2.28 23.40
C MET A 727 1.09 -2.54 22.38
N LYS A 728 2.27 -1.92 22.52
CA LYS A 728 3.42 -2.15 21.63
C LYS A 728 3.99 -3.56 21.74
N GLN A 729 3.84 -4.23 22.89
CA GLN A 729 4.22 -5.64 23.05
C GLN A 729 3.21 -6.63 22.44
N VAL A 730 1.97 -6.21 22.27
CA VAL A 730 0.86 -7.08 21.85
C VAL A 730 0.57 -6.92 20.36
N PHE A 731 0.58 -5.67 19.88
CA PHE A 731 0.10 -5.31 18.55
C PHE A 731 1.17 -5.37 17.48
N HIS A 732 0.72 -5.51 16.24
CA HIS A 732 1.59 -5.58 15.07
C HIS A 732 2.21 -4.20 14.78
N ASN A 733 3.54 -4.12 14.86
CA ASN A 733 4.32 -2.97 14.41
C ASN A 733 4.33 -2.93 12.87
N LYS A 734 3.69 -1.92 12.28
CA LYS A 734 3.64 -1.70 10.83
C LYS A 734 4.90 -1.02 10.28
N GLY A 735 5.82 -0.64 11.15
CA GLY A 735 7.01 0.13 10.81
C GLY A 735 6.79 1.63 10.73
N SER A 736 7.78 2.32 10.20
CA SER A 736 7.78 3.77 9.96
C SER A 736 7.91 4.07 8.46
N THR A 737 8.47 5.22 8.09
CA THR A 737 8.66 5.63 6.69
C THR A 737 9.65 4.74 5.95
N VAL A 738 9.50 4.68 4.63
CA VAL A 738 10.48 4.07 3.72
C VAL A 738 11.36 5.15 3.11
N ASP A 739 12.62 4.83 2.85
CA ASP A 739 13.54 5.73 2.16
C ASP A 739 13.36 5.70 0.64
N THR A 740 14.19 6.48 -0.06
CA THR A 740 14.20 6.50 -1.53
C THR A 740 14.63 5.18 -2.17
N LYS A 741 15.31 4.31 -1.41
CA LYS A 741 15.70 2.95 -1.81
C LYS A 741 14.64 1.90 -1.42
N GLY A 742 13.46 2.34 -0.97
CA GLY A 742 12.35 1.47 -0.58
C GLY A 742 12.59 0.68 0.70
N ALA A 743 13.71 0.91 1.40
CA ALA A 743 14.02 0.24 2.65
C ALA A 743 13.27 0.91 3.81
N ARG A 744 12.82 0.11 4.77
CA ARG A 744 12.28 0.65 6.02
C ARG A 744 13.38 1.43 6.74
N GLN A 745 13.09 2.68 7.06
CA GLN A 745 13.88 3.45 8.02
C GLN A 745 13.16 3.43 9.36
N THR A 746 13.73 2.73 10.34
CA THR A 746 13.37 2.94 11.74
C THR A 746 14.46 3.79 12.37
N THR A 747 14.55 5.06 11.96
CA THR A 747 15.56 5.99 12.53
C THR A 747 15.32 6.20 14.02
N VAL A 748 14.06 6.19 14.46
CA VAL A 748 13.67 6.32 15.87
C VAL A 748 12.39 5.51 16.16
N GLU A 749 12.38 4.79 17.27
CA GLU A 749 11.30 3.83 17.58
C GLU A 749 9.93 4.47 17.81
N PHE A 750 9.93 5.71 18.30
CA PHE A 750 8.70 6.44 18.47
C PHE A 750 7.99 6.67 17.12
N GLU A 751 8.65 6.66 15.97
CA GLU A 751 7.94 6.86 14.69
C GLU A 751 7.26 5.60 14.12
N ASN A 752 7.33 4.46 14.81
CA ASN A 752 6.66 3.23 14.39
C ASN A 752 5.14 3.31 14.60
N PHE A 753 4.37 2.98 13.56
CA PHE A 753 2.92 2.81 13.62
C PHE A 753 2.56 1.40 14.11
N TYR A 754 1.56 1.29 14.97
CA TYR A 754 1.05 0.03 15.50
C TYR A 754 -0.42 -0.18 15.10
N GLU A 755 -0.79 -1.43 14.83
CA GLU A 755 -2.16 -1.84 14.52
C GLU A 755 -2.89 -2.28 15.80
N HIS A 756 -3.58 -1.36 16.46
CA HIS A 756 -4.32 -1.57 17.71
C HIS A 756 -5.60 -2.39 17.45
N THR A 757 -5.55 -3.71 17.61
CA THR A 757 -6.70 -4.58 17.33
C THR A 757 -7.61 -4.74 18.54
N GLY A 758 -8.94 -4.72 18.32
CA GLY A 758 -9.90 -4.96 19.41
C GLY A 758 -9.77 -6.34 20.05
N THR A 759 -9.45 -7.37 19.24
CA THR A 759 -9.20 -8.73 19.75
C THR A 759 -8.01 -8.78 20.70
N GLY A 760 -6.90 -8.11 20.37
CA GLY A 760 -5.77 -8.05 21.30
C GLY A 760 -6.09 -7.19 22.52
N LEU A 761 -6.77 -6.04 22.33
CA LEU A 761 -7.09 -5.09 23.41
C LEU A 761 -7.96 -5.71 24.52
N LYS A 762 -8.81 -6.69 24.20
CA LYS A 762 -9.56 -7.49 25.20
C LYS A 762 -8.68 -8.09 26.31
N GLY A 763 -7.43 -8.42 26.00
CA GLY A 763 -6.47 -8.95 26.95
C GLY A 763 -5.77 -7.89 27.81
N PHE A 764 -6.06 -6.60 27.62
CA PHE A 764 -5.44 -5.52 28.40
C PHE A 764 -5.80 -5.67 29.89
N PRO A 765 -4.81 -5.71 30.80
CA PRO A 765 -5.06 -5.78 32.24
C PRO A 765 -5.70 -4.48 32.74
N ILE A 766 -6.75 -4.57 33.56
CA ILE A 766 -7.44 -3.42 34.13
C ILE A 766 -7.08 -3.30 35.60
N ALA A 767 -6.36 -2.24 35.95
CA ALA A 767 -6.02 -1.92 37.33
C ALA A 767 -7.23 -1.33 38.09
N ASP A 768 -7.22 -1.48 39.42
CA ASP A 768 -8.26 -0.97 40.31
C ASP A 768 -7.91 0.45 40.78
N ASP A 769 -8.61 1.47 40.26
CA ASP A 769 -8.48 2.86 40.72
C ASP A 769 -9.47 3.19 41.85
N ALA A 770 -9.35 2.47 42.97
CA ALA A 770 -10.21 2.69 44.14
C ALA A 770 -10.19 4.15 44.67
N SER A 771 -9.14 4.91 44.34
CA SER A 771 -9.00 6.32 44.71
C SER A 771 -9.71 7.30 43.78
N GLY A 772 -10.07 6.87 42.57
CA GLY A 772 -10.63 7.69 41.49
C GLY A 772 -9.68 8.77 40.96
N GLN A 773 -8.37 8.67 41.21
CA GLN A 773 -7.40 9.68 40.79
C GLN A 773 -7.21 9.69 39.27
N ALA A 774 -7.10 8.52 38.64
CA ALA A 774 -6.98 8.42 37.19
C ALA A 774 -8.27 8.91 36.51
N ARG A 775 -9.44 8.57 37.08
CA ARG A 775 -10.75 9.07 36.61
C ARG A 775 -10.84 10.58 36.63
N ASN A 776 -10.46 11.22 37.73
CA ASN A 776 -10.55 12.67 37.88
C ASN A 776 -9.63 13.39 36.89
N LEU A 777 -8.40 12.88 36.68
CA LEU A 777 -7.47 13.42 35.68
C LEU A 777 -8.01 13.24 34.25
N ALA A 778 -8.57 12.07 33.94
CA ALA A 778 -9.20 11.81 32.64
C ALA A 778 -10.39 12.73 32.39
N SER A 779 -11.23 12.98 33.41
CA SER A 779 -12.35 13.93 33.33
C SER A 779 -11.90 15.35 33.02
N HIS A 780 -10.81 15.82 33.64
CA HIS A 780 -10.28 17.16 33.37
C HIS A 780 -9.65 17.25 31.97
N LEU A 781 -8.94 16.22 31.53
CA LEU A 781 -8.37 16.16 30.18
C LEU A 781 -9.46 16.19 29.11
N ASP A 782 -10.53 15.42 29.29
CA ASP A 782 -11.69 15.41 28.39
C ASP A 782 -12.41 16.77 28.35
N GLN A 783 -12.58 17.46 29.49
CA GLN A 783 -13.15 18.81 29.53
C GLN A 783 -12.30 19.84 28.79
N LEU A 784 -10.98 19.82 29.00
CA LEU A 784 -10.05 20.73 28.31
C LEU A 784 -10.04 20.46 26.79
N ALA A 785 -10.14 19.20 26.38
CA ALA A 785 -10.22 18.84 24.96
C ALA A 785 -11.50 19.38 24.29
N GLN A 786 -12.64 19.36 25.00
CA GLN A 786 -13.88 19.98 24.52
C GLN A 786 -13.73 21.50 24.39
N GLN A 787 -13.12 22.17 25.38
CA GLN A 787 -12.83 23.60 25.31
C GLN A 787 -11.94 23.97 24.12
N LEU A 788 -10.95 23.14 23.78
CA LEU A 788 -10.13 23.36 22.58
C LEU A 788 -10.94 23.32 21.28
N SER A 789 -12.01 22.51 21.22
CA SER A 789 -12.89 22.44 20.03
C SER A 789 -13.70 23.73 19.86
N ASP A 790 -14.13 24.36 20.96
CA ASP A 790 -14.86 25.63 20.93
C ASP A 790 -13.97 26.81 20.48
N LEU A 791 -12.65 26.67 20.66
CA LEU A 791 -11.64 27.65 20.27
C LEU A 791 -11.08 27.43 18.85
N ASP A 792 -11.58 26.43 18.12
CA ASP A 792 -11.15 26.19 16.75
C ASP A 792 -11.48 27.39 15.83
N PRO A 793 -10.56 27.80 14.92
CA PRO A 793 -10.81 28.91 14.00
C PRO A 793 -12.14 28.82 13.23
N GLU A 794 -12.58 27.64 12.81
CA GLU A 794 -13.85 27.46 12.08
C GLU A 794 -15.06 27.78 12.98
N THR A 795 -15.02 27.34 14.23
CA THR A 795 -16.04 27.65 15.25
C THR A 795 -16.07 29.16 15.54
N ILE A 796 -14.91 29.79 15.67
CA ILE A 796 -14.79 31.23 15.92
C ILE A 796 -15.32 32.05 14.75
N LEU A 797 -15.00 31.69 13.50
CA LEU A 797 -15.49 32.40 12.31
C LEU A 797 -17.01 32.35 12.17
N THR A 798 -17.64 31.32 12.71
CA THR A 798 -19.09 31.14 12.68
C THR A 798 -19.78 31.91 13.82
N SER A 799 -19.20 31.90 15.02
CA SER A 799 -19.84 32.41 16.25
C SER A 799 -19.45 33.83 16.67
N ALA A 800 -18.35 34.39 16.15
CA ALA A 800 -17.83 35.67 16.62
C ALA A 800 -18.77 36.85 16.26
N ASP A 801 -19.17 37.60 17.29
CA ASP A 801 -19.82 38.89 17.19
C ASP A 801 -18.77 40.02 17.34
N GLY A 802 -18.51 40.78 16.27
CA GLY A 802 -17.59 41.92 16.29
C GLY A 802 -16.25 41.68 15.58
N SER A 803 -15.13 42.01 16.23
CA SER A 803 -13.80 41.97 15.59
C SER A 803 -13.26 40.54 15.48
N ILE A 804 -13.40 39.94 14.30
CA ILE A 804 -12.93 38.58 14.00
C ILE A 804 -11.43 38.42 14.30
N ARG A 805 -10.62 39.43 13.97
CA ARG A 805 -9.18 39.41 14.23
C ARG A 805 -8.86 39.29 15.71
N GLN A 806 -9.56 40.02 16.58
CA GLN A 806 -9.34 39.96 18.02
C GLN A 806 -9.82 38.63 18.62
N ALA A 807 -10.93 38.09 18.11
CA ALA A 807 -11.44 36.78 18.53
C ALA A 807 -10.44 35.66 18.21
N LEU A 808 -9.89 35.64 16.98
CA LEU A 808 -8.88 34.65 16.57
C LEU A 808 -7.59 34.75 17.39
N GLU A 809 -7.08 35.96 17.66
CA GLU A 809 -5.87 36.14 18.49
C GLU A 809 -6.10 35.69 19.95
N SER A 810 -7.29 35.96 20.50
CA SER A 810 -7.64 35.52 21.86
C SER A 810 -7.72 33.99 21.93
N ALA A 811 -8.39 33.36 20.96
CA ALA A 811 -8.50 31.91 20.86
C ALA A 811 -7.13 31.22 20.68
N LYS A 812 -6.22 31.83 19.92
CA LYS A 812 -4.83 31.36 19.76
C LYS A 812 -4.09 31.30 21.10
N MET A 813 -4.16 32.38 21.90
CA MET A 813 -3.49 32.46 23.20
C MET A 813 -4.07 31.44 24.20
N GLU A 814 -5.39 31.32 24.23
CA GLU A 814 -6.08 30.40 25.14
C GLU A 814 -5.83 28.93 24.77
N THR A 815 -5.83 28.60 23.48
CA THR A 815 -5.45 27.27 22.96
C THR A 815 -4.05 26.86 23.44
N ALA A 816 -3.08 27.78 23.40
CA ALA A 816 -1.73 27.50 23.86
C ALA A 816 -1.65 27.23 25.37
N SER A 817 -2.40 27.97 26.19
CA SER A 817 -2.49 27.74 27.65
C SER A 817 -3.16 26.41 27.98
N ILE A 818 -4.31 26.11 27.37
CA ILE A 818 -5.02 24.83 27.59
C ILE A 818 -4.13 23.64 27.21
N THR A 819 -3.41 23.73 26.09
CA THR A 819 -2.50 22.66 25.66
C THR A 819 -1.42 22.38 26.70
N ARG A 820 -0.78 23.41 27.28
CA ARG A 820 0.22 23.23 28.36
C ARG A 820 -0.36 22.63 29.63
N ARG A 821 -1.61 22.95 29.96
CA ARG A 821 -2.34 22.33 31.10
C ARG A 821 -2.64 20.85 30.84
N MET A 822 -3.05 20.51 29.62
CA MET A 822 -3.30 19.11 29.24
C MET A 822 -2.00 18.28 29.26
N ILE A 823 -0.88 18.83 28.80
CA ILE A 823 0.44 18.20 28.90
C ILE A 823 0.76 17.85 30.36
N ALA A 824 0.61 18.82 31.27
CA ALA A 824 0.88 18.62 32.70
C ALA A 824 -0.02 17.53 33.32
N LEU A 825 -1.32 17.53 33.01
CA LEU A 825 -2.27 16.55 33.53
C LEU A 825 -2.04 15.14 32.98
N GLN A 826 -1.63 15.01 31.73
CA GLN A 826 -1.28 13.72 31.13
C GLN A 826 -0.02 13.12 31.78
N GLU A 827 0.96 13.94 32.17
CA GLU A 827 2.09 13.46 32.96
C GLU A 827 1.63 12.94 34.33
N GLU A 828 0.78 13.68 35.05
CA GLU A 828 0.21 13.17 36.31
C GLU A 828 -0.55 11.85 36.11
N LEU A 829 -1.31 11.72 35.01
CA LEU A 829 -2.04 10.48 34.70
C LEU A 829 -1.10 9.29 34.51
N ASP A 830 0.02 9.47 33.83
CA ASP A 830 1.02 8.42 33.64
C ASP A 830 1.62 7.95 34.97
N TRP A 831 2.01 8.89 35.84
CA TRP A 831 2.59 8.57 37.15
C TRP A 831 1.57 7.91 38.10
N VAL A 832 0.28 8.28 38.03
CA VAL A 832 -0.78 7.55 38.73
C VAL A 832 -0.84 6.11 38.23
N ASN A 833 -0.83 5.90 36.92
CA ASN A 833 -0.89 4.56 36.34
C ASN A 833 0.34 3.71 36.70
N TYR A 834 1.54 4.28 36.81
CA TYR A 834 2.72 3.53 37.27
C TYR A 834 2.49 2.92 38.67
N SER A 835 1.74 3.61 39.54
CA SER A 835 1.40 3.10 40.87
C SER A 835 0.32 2.03 40.81
N LEU A 836 -0.70 2.24 39.98
CA LEU A 836 -1.80 1.28 39.81
C LEU A 836 -1.33 -0.09 39.28
N TYR A 837 -0.26 -0.11 38.47
CA TYR A 837 0.35 -1.35 37.94
C TYR A 837 1.54 -1.87 38.76
N GLY A 838 1.79 -1.32 39.96
CA GLY A 838 2.83 -1.82 40.87
C GLY A 838 4.27 -1.58 40.44
N LEU A 839 4.52 -0.57 39.59
CA LEU A 839 5.87 -0.23 39.12
C LEU A 839 6.66 0.63 40.11
N ILE A 840 5.93 1.28 41.01
CA ILE A 840 6.39 2.21 42.06
C ILE A 840 5.57 1.93 43.33
N SER A 841 6.18 2.12 44.50
CA SER A 841 5.53 1.77 45.77
C SER A 841 4.51 2.84 46.19
N ALA A 842 3.39 2.40 46.78
CA ALA A 842 2.42 3.31 47.37
C ALA A 842 3.08 4.15 48.49
N GLY A 843 3.08 5.48 48.34
CA GLY A 843 3.61 6.41 49.36
C GLY A 843 4.94 7.10 49.03
N GLU A 844 5.55 6.88 47.86
CA GLU A 844 6.80 7.55 47.45
C GLU A 844 6.70 9.08 47.22
N GLY A 845 5.52 9.68 47.38
CA GLY A 845 5.34 11.14 47.26
C GLY A 845 5.60 11.67 45.84
N ILE A 846 5.28 10.85 44.84
CA ILE A 846 5.55 11.05 43.41
C ILE A 846 4.33 11.47 42.58
N LEU A 847 3.23 11.79 43.26
CA LEU A 847 2.04 12.42 42.70
C LEU A 847 1.95 13.85 43.21
N SER A 848 1.51 14.77 42.35
CA SER A 848 1.27 16.15 42.77
C SER A 848 0.18 16.23 43.83
N LYS A 849 0.38 17.06 44.86
CA LYS A 849 -0.62 17.33 45.91
C LYS A 849 -1.53 18.51 45.58
N THR A 850 -1.14 19.31 44.60
CA THR A 850 -1.84 20.51 44.12
C THR A 850 -2.04 20.42 42.61
N THR A 851 -2.79 21.35 42.03
CA THR A 851 -2.85 21.50 40.57
C THR A 851 -1.44 21.73 40.03
N PRO A 852 -0.96 20.94 39.06
CA PRO A 852 0.37 21.13 38.47
C PRO A 852 0.42 22.45 37.69
N PRO A 853 1.61 23.09 37.59
CA PRO A 853 1.80 24.27 36.73
C PRO A 853 1.62 23.90 35.24
N GLU A 854 1.52 24.92 34.39
CA GLU A 854 1.63 24.72 32.94
C GLU A 854 3.02 24.17 32.57
N VAL A 855 3.06 23.17 31.69
CA VAL A 855 4.29 22.49 31.26
C VAL A 855 4.44 22.63 29.75
N ASP A 856 5.57 23.16 29.30
CA ASP A 856 5.95 23.18 27.88
C ASP A 856 6.56 21.85 27.43
N LEU A 857 6.51 21.59 26.12
CA LEU A 857 7.33 20.53 25.53
C LEU A 857 8.82 20.81 25.77
N GLY A 858 9.56 19.78 26.16
CA GLY A 858 10.95 19.85 26.61
C GLY A 858 11.10 19.87 28.13
N GLN A 859 10.04 20.19 28.88
CA GLN A 859 10.08 20.31 30.35
C GLN A 859 9.59 19.05 31.09
N ARG A 860 9.09 18.03 30.39
CA ARG A 860 8.59 16.80 31.03
C ARG A 860 9.74 15.96 31.59
N PRO A 861 9.51 15.14 32.65
CA PRO A 861 10.59 14.35 33.27
C PRO A 861 11.42 13.51 32.30
N PHE A 862 10.79 12.73 31.40
CA PHE A 862 11.54 11.96 30.40
C PHE A 862 12.30 12.84 29.41
N GLU A 863 11.77 14.02 29.05
CA GLU A 863 12.44 14.96 28.13
C GLU A 863 13.67 15.57 28.79
N ILE A 864 13.57 15.94 30.06
CA ILE A 864 14.72 16.44 30.83
C ILE A 864 15.78 15.33 30.97
N HIS A 865 15.38 14.10 31.29
CA HIS A 865 16.30 12.96 31.36
C HIS A 865 16.97 12.69 30.01
N LEU A 866 16.20 12.69 28.92
CA LEU A 866 16.70 12.53 27.56
C LEU A 866 17.67 13.64 27.16
N ALA A 867 17.37 14.90 27.48
CA ALA A 867 18.23 16.04 27.24
C ALA A 867 19.54 15.95 28.03
N ARG A 868 19.50 15.50 29.29
CA ARG A 868 20.71 15.27 30.11
C ARG A 868 21.62 14.22 29.48
N ARG A 869 21.06 13.08 29.05
CA ARG A 869 21.82 12.01 28.39
C ARG A 869 22.39 12.44 27.04
N MET A 870 21.63 13.22 26.27
CA MET A 870 22.10 13.81 25.02
C MET A 870 23.27 14.77 25.26
N ALA A 871 23.17 15.65 26.27
CA ALA A 871 24.24 16.57 26.64
C ALA A 871 25.50 15.86 27.16
N ALA A 872 25.33 14.70 27.80
CA ALA A 872 26.43 13.83 28.25
C ALA A 872 27.06 12.98 27.11
N GLY A 873 26.48 12.99 25.90
CA GLY A 873 26.96 12.17 24.78
C GLY A 873 26.60 10.69 24.88
N GLU A 874 25.68 10.31 25.77
CA GLU A 874 25.26 8.92 25.99
C GLU A 874 24.19 8.45 25.01
N THR A 875 23.51 9.38 24.33
CA THR A 875 22.46 9.06 23.35
C THR A 875 22.35 10.16 22.30
N GLU A 876 21.98 9.77 21.09
CA GLU A 876 21.54 10.69 20.03
C GLU A 876 20.01 10.58 19.90
N THR A 877 19.33 11.71 19.66
CA THR A 877 17.87 11.73 19.51
C THR A 877 17.41 12.87 18.61
N THR A 878 16.36 12.62 17.82
CA THR A 878 15.67 13.63 16.99
C THR A 878 14.39 14.16 17.65
N TRP A 879 14.07 13.71 18.86
CA TRP A 879 12.81 14.01 19.56
C TRP A 879 12.49 15.51 19.59
N PHE A 880 13.43 16.34 20.05
CA PHE A 880 13.23 17.77 20.24
C PHE A 880 12.98 18.50 18.91
N GLN A 881 13.83 18.26 17.91
CA GLN A 881 13.69 18.82 16.57
C GLN A 881 12.36 18.43 15.93
N ARG A 882 11.94 17.16 16.08
CA ARG A 882 10.73 16.63 15.45
C ARG A 882 9.44 17.22 16.00
N HIS A 883 9.43 17.59 17.27
CA HIS A 883 8.25 18.13 17.97
C HIS A 883 8.34 19.64 18.21
N ASN A 884 9.28 20.32 17.54
CA ASN A 884 9.53 21.76 17.70
C ASN A 884 9.68 22.18 19.17
N SER A 885 10.36 21.35 19.98
CA SER A 885 10.65 21.60 21.38
C SER A 885 12.14 21.83 21.62
N GLN A 886 12.49 22.44 22.75
CA GLN A 886 13.87 22.73 23.11
C GLN A 886 14.40 21.73 24.14
N PRO A 887 15.64 21.23 24.02
CA PRO A 887 16.24 20.36 25.02
C PRO A 887 16.56 21.15 26.29
N ILE A 888 15.87 20.82 27.38
CA ILE A 888 16.03 21.48 28.68
C ILE A 888 16.62 20.47 29.67
N ILE A 889 17.79 20.78 30.25
CA ILE A 889 18.49 19.89 31.20
C ILE A 889 18.21 20.20 32.68
N ALA A 890 17.75 21.43 32.96
CA ALA A 890 17.47 21.94 34.30
C ALA A 890 15.96 21.99 34.56
N ILE A 891 15.54 21.74 35.79
CA ILE A 891 14.13 21.89 36.18
C ILE A 891 13.80 23.40 36.19
N PRO A 892 12.71 23.86 35.54
CA PRO A 892 12.37 25.28 35.46
C PRO A 892 12.24 25.97 36.82
N ASP A 893 12.93 27.09 37.00
CA ASP A 893 13.00 27.81 38.29
C ASP A 893 11.70 28.51 38.70
N HIS A 894 10.85 28.84 37.73
CA HIS A 894 9.57 29.51 37.97
C HIS A 894 8.50 28.56 38.52
N TRP A 895 8.74 27.24 38.52
CA TRP A 895 7.81 26.27 39.10
C TRP A 895 7.82 26.31 40.64
N PRO A 896 6.67 26.04 41.28
CA PRO A 896 6.58 25.88 42.74
C PRO A 896 7.61 24.92 43.30
N ALA A 897 8.16 25.22 44.49
CA ALA A 897 9.27 24.47 45.08
C ALA A 897 8.93 22.98 45.35
N ASP A 898 7.69 22.70 45.73
CA ASP A 898 7.17 21.35 45.93
C ASP A 898 7.06 20.57 44.61
N TYR A 899 6.63 21.21 43.52
CA TYR A 899 6.60 20.61 42.18
C TYR A 899 8.01 20.34 41.64
N ARG A 900 8.96 21.25 41.84
CA ARG A 900 10.37 21.00 41.48
C ARG A 900 10.94 19.79 42.22
N ALA A 901 10.69 19.69 43.53
CA ALA A 901 11.12 18.53 44.32
C ALA A 901 10.44 17.21 43.89
N LEU A 902 9.20 17.28 43.40
CA LEU A 902 8.49 16.15 42.82
C LEU A 902 9.16 15.68 41.51
N VAL A 903 9.45 16.59 40.59
CA VAL A 903 10.10 16.26 39.31
C VAL A 903 11.50 15.67 39.53
N GLU A 904 12.25 16.18 40.51
CA GLU A 904 13.56 15.61 40.87
C GLU A 904 13.44 14.14 41.33
N ARG A 905 12.45 13.80 42.17
CA ARG A 905 12.18 12.40 42.57
C ARG A 905 11.82 11.52 41.36
N ARG A 906 11.02 12.05 40.42
CA ARG A 906 10.66 11.33 39.19
C ARG A 906 11.89 11.03 38.33
N LEU A 907 12.80 12.00 38.17
CA LEU A 907 14.07 11.80 37.45
C LEU A 907 14.94 10.71 38.10
N GLN A 908 15.03 10.70 39.44
CA GLN A 908 15.76 9.65 40.16
C GLN A 908 15.16 8.25 39.93
N LEU A 909 13.84 8.14 39.82
CA LEU A 909 13.18 6.86 39.52
C LEU A 909 13.45 6.40 38.08
N ILE A 910 13.46 7.33 37.11
CA ILE A 910 13.81 7.02 35.71
C ILE A 910 15.23 6.43 35.63
N GLU A 911 16.16 6.92 36.44
CA GLU A 911 17.54 6.42 36.47
C GLU A 911 17.68 5.07 37.18
N ASN A 912 17.01 4.88 38.32
CA ASN A 912 17.29 3.78 39.25
C ASN A 912 16.30 2.62 39.21
N ASN A 913 15.08 2.82 38.69
CA ASN A 913 14.08 1.77 38.58
C ASN A 913 14.02 1.25 37.14
N ARG A 914 14.45 0.00 36.94
CA ARG A 914 14.52 -0.61 35.60
C ARG A 914 13.20 -0.60 34.82
N TRP A 915 12.05 -0.67 35.50
CA TRP A 915 10.74 -0.69 34.85
C TRP A 915 10.30 0.72 34.44
N ILE A 916 10.54 1.71 35.30
CA ILE A 916 10.28 3.11 34.97
C ILE A 916 11.21 3.56 33.85
N LYS A 917 12.49 3.19 33.90
CA LYS A 917 13.45 3.44 32.81
C LYS A 917 12.95 2.91 31.46
N LEU A 918 12.28 1.77 31.44
CA LEU A 918 11.78 1.14 30.23
C LEU A 918 10.52 1.84 29.68
N ILE A 919 9.62 2.34 30.55
CA ILE A 919 8.36 3.00 30.12
C ILE A 919 8.53 4.51 29.91
N GLU A 920 9.41 5.19 30.64
CA GLU A 920 9.73 6.62 30.45
C GLU A 920 10.70 6.82 29.28
N GLN A 921 10.37 6.21 28.14
CA GLN A 921 11.04 6.39 26.85
C GLN A 921 10.12 7.09 25.86
N PRO A 922 10.66 7.85 24.89
CA PRO A 922 9.88 8.65 23.94
C PRO A 922 8.76 7.89 23.20
N GLU A 923 8.97 6.60 22.91
CA GLU A 923 8.00 5.78 22.20
C GLU A 923 6.74 5.45 23.00
N TYR A 924 6.76 5.57 24.32
CA TYR A 924 5.57 5.31 25.14
C TYR A 924 4.84 6.58 25.55
N LYS A 925 5.45 7.76 25.35
CA LYS A 925 4.90 9.06 25.75
C LYS A 925 4.07 9.70 24.64
N ARG A 926 3.05 10.49 25.04
CA ARG A 926 2.24 11.30 24.11
C ARG A 926 3.06 12.43 23.50
N ARG A 927 2.86 12.69 22.21
CA ARG A 927 3.66 13.67 21.45
C ARG A 927 3.13 15.08 21.47
N TRP A 928 1.82 15.25 21.56
CA TRP A 928 1.16 16.57 21.43
C TRP A 928 1.51 17.29 20.12
N ASN A 929 1.69 16.52 19.04
CA ASN A 929 2.00 17.09 17.74
C ASN A 929 0.70 17.54 17.06
N GLN A 930 0.46 18.84 17.00
CA GLN A 930 -0.73 19.45 16.41
C GLN A 930 -0.37 20.22 15.14
N GLU A 931 -1.35 20.41 14.25
CA GLU A 931 -1.18 21.32 13.13
C GLU A 931 -0.98 22.76 13.64
N PRO A 932 0.01 23.51 13.13
CA PRO A 932 0.21 24.91 13.52
C PRO A 932 -1.06 25.74 13.37
N TRP A 933 -1.31 26.61 14.36
CA TRP A 933 -2.49 27.48 14.39
C TRP A 933 -2.71 28.25 13.08
N GLU A 934 -1.64 28.80 12.51
CA GLU A 934 -1.69 29.61 11.30
C GLU A 934 -2.24 28.83 10.11
N LYS A 935 -1.94 27.51 10.02
CA LYS A 935 -2.48 26.66 8.95
C LYS A 935 -3.97 26.37 9.14
N ARG A 936 -4.37 26.01 10.37
CA ARG A 936 -5.79 25.81 10.73
C ARG A 936 -6.61 27.07 10.46
N GLN A 937 -6.10 28.23 10.86
CA GLN A 937 -6.72 29.53 10.59
C GLN A 937 -6.85 29.78 9.09
N GLN A 938 -5.79 29.58 8.29
CA GLN A 938 -5.85 29.80 6.84
C GLN A 938 -6.86 28.88 6.15
N HIS A 939 -6.94 27.61 6.57
CA HIS A 939 -7.91 26.65 6.05
C HIS A 939 -9.36 27.06 6.38
N ALA A 940 -9.63 27.42 7.65
CA ALA A 940 -10.95 27.85 8.09
C ALA A 940 -11.41 29.12 7.35
N LEU A 941 -10.54 30.12 7.20
CA LEU A 941 -10.82 31.35 6.44
C LEU A 941 -11.16 31.04 4.98
N ARG A 942 -10.37 30.18 4.32
CA ARG A 942 -10.61 29.76 2.94
C ARG A 942 -11.97 29.07 2.78
N ASN A 943 -12.28 28.13 3.67
CA ASN A 943 -13.53 27.38 3.61
C ASN A 943 -14.74 28.28 3.84
N TRP A 944 -14.66 29.20 4.81
CA TRP A 944 -15.71 30.19 5.05
C TRP A 944 -15.96 31.06 3.81
N LEU A 945 -14.90 31.58 3.17
CA LEU A 945 -15.03 32.40 1.95
C LEU A 945 -15.70 31.61 0.83
N LEU A 946 -15.32 30.35 0.64
CA LEU A 946 -15.93 29.47 -0.36
C LEU A 946 -17.39 29.12 -0.05
N ASP A 947 -17.73 28.87 1.21
CA ASP A 947 -19.12 28.63 1.64
C ASP A 947 -19.99 29.85 1.35
N HIS A 948 -19.47 31.05 1.62
CA HIS A 948 -20.15 32.29 1.33
C HIS A 948 -20.36 32.51 -0.18
N LEU A 949 -19.32 32.29 -1.00
CA LEU A 949 -19.43 32.38 -2.46
C LEU A 949 -20.41 31.34 -3.02
N GLU A 950 -20.38 30.12 -2.49
CA GLU A 950 -21.28 29.06 -2.91
C GLU A 950 -22.75 29.43 -2.67
N GLN A 951 -23.09 29.99 -1.50
CA GLN A 951 -24.45 30.41 -1.16
C GLN A 951 -25.00 31.42 -2.18
N ARG A 952 -24.16 32.33 -2.69
CA ARG A 952 -24.56 33.31 -3.70
C ARG A 952 -24.79 32.71 -5.09
N CYS A 953 -24.22 31.54 -5.38
CA CYS A 953 -24.35 30.88 -6.68
C CYS A 953 -25.53 29.91 -6.79
N GLN A 954 -26.31 29.69 -5.71
CA GLN A 954 -27.33 28.62 -5.68
C GLN A 954 -28.51 28.81 -6.66
N ALA A 955 -28.69 30.01 -7.22
CA ALA A 955 -29.66 30.25 -8.28
C ALA A 955 -29.37 29.39 -9.53
N ALA A 956 -30.42 29.05 -10.28
CA ALA A 956 -30.30 28.25 -11.50
C ALA A 956 -29.83 29.11 -12.70
N GLU A 957 -28.72 29.81 -12.53
CA GLU A 957 -28.15 30.77 -13.48
C GLU A 957 -26.63 30.59 -13.60
N LEU A 958 -26.07 31.04 -14.73
CA LEU A 958 -24.62 31.09 -14.93
C LEU A 958 -24.12 32.51 -14.70
N GLN A 959 -22.91 32.64 -14.17
CA GLN A 959 -22.25 33.92 -13.95
C GLN A 959 -20.74 33.79 -14.11
N THR A 960 -20.06 34.89 -14.38
CA THR A 960 -18.59 34.96 -14.38
C THR A 960 -18.04 35.13 -12.97
N CYS A 961 -16.75 34.84 -12.76
CA CYS A 961 -16.13 35.08 -11.45
C CYS A 961 -16.11 36.57 -11.09
N ALA A 962 -16.01 37.47 -12.08
CA ALA A 962 -16.09 38.91 -11.84
C ALA A 962 -17.50 39.33 -11.35
N GLN A 963 -18.56 38.81 -11.97
CA GLN A 963 -19.93 39.06 -11.51
C GLN A 963 -20.15 38.55 -10.06
N LEU A 964 -19.61 37.37 -9.75
CA LEU A 964 -19.67 36.83 -8.39
C LEU A 964 -18.90 37.71 -7.39
N ALA A 965 -17.72 38.19 -7.76
CA ALA A 965 -16.90 39.08 -6.93
C ALA A 965 -17.60 40.42 -6.67
N ASP A 966 -18.18 41.04 -7.70
CA ASP A 966 -18.94 42.29 -7.54
C ASP A 966 -20.11 42.12 -6.57
N GLY A 967 -20.74 40.95 -6.54
CA GLY A 967 -21.78 40.61 -5.57
C GLY A 967 -21.33 40.63 -4.10
N THR A 968 -20.03 40.52 -3.83
CA THR A 968 -19.45 40.51 -2.46
C THR A 968 -18.92 41.87 -2.01
N ARG A 969 -18.93 42.88 -2.89
CA ARG A 969 -18.29 44.18 -2.64
C ARG A 969 -18.85 44.93 -1.42
N ASN A 970 -20.14 44.77 -1.16
CA ASN A 970 -20.85 45.44 -0.06
C ASN A 970 -21.08 44.53 1.17
N ASP A 971 -20.43 43.36 1.22
CA ASP A 971 -20.52 42.46 2.37
C ASP A 971 -19.35 42.70 3.33
N ASP A 972 -19.60 43.47 4.40
CA ASP A 972 -18.59 43.85 5.39
C ASP A 972 -17.89 42.64 6.02
N ARG A 973 -18.63 41.53 6.24
CA ARG A 973 -18.08 40.32 6.86
C ARG A 973 -17.16 39.59 5.88
N PHE A 974 -17.55 39.51 4.61
CA PHE A 974 -16.69 38.99 3.55
C PHE A 974 -15.40 39.81 3.41
N GLN A 975 -15.51 41.16 3.39
CA GLN A 975 -14.34 42.03 3.29
C GLN A 975 -13.37 41.84 4.46
N GLN A 976 -13.90 41.71 5.70
CA GLN A 976 -13.09 41.48 6.90
C GLN A 976 -12.37 40.13 6.87
N ILE A 977 -13.06 39.06 6.47
CA ILE A 977 -12.46 37.72 6.41
C ILE A 977 -11.45 37.63 5.27
N ALA A 978 -11.77 38.23 4.12
CA ALA A 978 -10.86 38.31 2.98
C ALA A 978 -9.60 39.11 3.28
N SER A 979 -9.68 40.20 4.06
CA SER A 979 -8.48 40.94 4.47
C SER A 979 -7.58 40.15 5.42
N ILE A 980 -8.16 39.34 6.31
CA ILE A 980 -7.39 38.42 7.18
C ILE A 980 -6.75 37.31 6.32
N TYR A 981 -7.51 36.72 5.39
CA TYR A 981 -7.05 35.63 4.53
C TYR A 981 -5.92 36.05 3.58
N THR A 982 -6.01 37.26 3.01
CA THR A 982 -5.00 37.82 2.10
C THR A 982 -3.85 38.51 2.84
N GLY A 983 -4.04 38.84 4.12
CA GLY A 983 -3.08 39.62 4.91
C GLY A 983 -3.02 41.10 4.53
N SER A 984 -3.99 41.61 3.75
CA SER A 984 -4.03 42.99 3.26
C SER A 984 -5.43 43.57 3.36
N ASP A 985 -5.55 44.82 3.84
CA ASP A 985 -6.81 45.56 3.82
C ASP A 985 -7.16 46.10 2.42
N THR A 986 -6.20 46.10 1.49
CA THR A 986 -6.43 46.41 0.07
C THR A 986 -6.12 45.16 -0.75
N PHE A 987 -7.15 44.42 -1.13
CA PHE A 987 -7.06 43.25 -2.00
C PHE A 987 -7.99 43.42 -3.20
N ASP A 988 -7.67 42.73 -4.30
CA ASP A 988 -8.55 42.65 -5.47
C ASP A 988 -9.55 41.49 -5.28
N ALA A 989 -10.83 41.83 -5.15
CA ALA A 989 -11.89 40.85 -4.94
C ALA A 989 -12.09 39.92 -6.14
N GLN A 990 -11.91 40.42 -7.37
CA GLN A 990 -12.05 39.62 -8.59
C GLN A 990 -10.94 38.58 -8.67
N ASP A 991 -9.69 38.97 -8.38
CA ASP A 991 -8.56 38.05 -8.36
C ASP A 991 -8.71 37.00 -7.25
N LEU A 992 -9.12 37.42 -6.04
CA LEU A 992 -9.36 36.51 -4.92
C LEU A 992 -10.43 35.46 -5.26
N VAL A 993 -11.60 35.90 -5.75
CA VAL A 993 -12.69 34.99 -6.13
C VAL A 993 -12.26 34.05 -7.26
N SER A 994 -11.57 34.56 -8.27
CA SER A 994 -11.06 33.74 -9.38
C SER A 994 -10.09 32.66 -8.88
N GLN A 995 -9.19 32.99 -7.95
CA GLN A 995 -8.26 32.03 -7.35
C GLN A 995 -8.99 30.97 -6.49
N LEU A 996 -9.95 31.39 -5.67
CA LEU A 996 -10.76 30.48 -4.84
C LEU A 996 -11.55 29.50 -5.72
N VAL A 997 -12.27 30.02 -6.73
CA VAL A 997 -13.05 29.22 -7.68
C VAL A 997 -12.16 28.29 -8.50
N ALA A 998 -10.97 28.72 -8.92
CA ALA A 998 -10.04 27.89 -9.70
C ALA A 998 -9.68 26.56 -9.02
N GLY A 999 -9.66 26.55 -7.68
CA GLY A 999 -9.42 25.35 -6.86
C GLY A 999 -10.65 24.49 -6.57
N ASP A 1000 -11.86 25.02 -6.74
CA ASP A 1000 -13.13 24.40 -6.29
C ASP A 1000 -14.16 24.22 -7.43
N ASN A 1001 -13.72 24.33 -8.69
CA ASN A 1001 -14.54 24.07 -9.87
C ASN A 1001 -14.09 22.85 -10.68
N VAL A 1002 -15.05 22.21 -11.37
CA VAL A 1002 -14.77 21.19 -12.38
C VAL A 1002 -15.59 21.44 -13.65
N PRO A 1003 -14.99 21.35 -14.86
CA PRO A 1003 -15.73 21.51 -16.11
C PRO A 1003 -16.89 20.53 -16.27
N GLN A 1004 -18.02 21.05 -16.76
CA GLN A 1004 -19.20 20.24 -17.07
C GLN A 1004 -18.91 19.26 -18.22
N MET A 1005 -18.14 19.69 -19.22
CA MET A 1005 -17.80 18.86 -20.39
C MET A 1005 -16.69 17.86 -20.08
N ALA A 1006 -16.95 16.57 -20.34
CA ALA A 1006 -15.99 15.49 -20.14
C ALA A 1006 -14.68 15.71 -20.91
N ALA A 1007 -14.75 16.25 -22.14
CA ALA A 1007 -13.57 16.54 -22.95
C ALA A 1007 -12.66 17.64 -22.36
N ALA A 1008 -13.23 18.57 -21.57
CA ALA A 1008 -12.48 19.61 -20.84
C ALA A 1008 -12.01 19.14 -19.45
N ARG A 1009 -12.64 18.08 -18.92
CA ARG A 1009 -12.27 17.45 -17.64
C ARG A 1009 -11.14 16.44 -17.81
N TYR A 1010 -11.24 15.57 -18.81
CA TYR A 1010 -10.37 14.42 -19.04
C TYR A 1010 -9.35 14.67 -20.15
N LYS A 1011 -8.16 14.05 -20.02
CA LYS A 1011 -7.20 13.94 -21.12
C LYS A 1011 -7.73 12.94 -22.17
N PRO A 1012 -7.32 13.02 -23.45
CA PRO A 1012 -7.81 12.13 -24.51
C PRO A 1012 -7.73 10.64 -24.17
N LYS A 1013 -6.61 10.20 -23.56
CA LYS A 1013 -6.39 8.80 -23.14
C LYS A 1013 -7.42 8.29 -22.11
N ALA A 1014 -8.00 9.17 -21.31
CA ALA A 1014 -8.95 8.80 -20.26
C ALA A 1014 -10.41 8.78 -20.77
N LEU A 1015 -10.66 9.23 -22.00
CA LEU A 1015 -12.01 9.19 -22.58
C LEU A 1015 -12.50 7.75 -22.82
N SER A 1016 -11.59 6.79 -23.06
CA SER A 1016 -11.95 5.37 -23.14
C SER A 1016 -12.50 4.84 -21.81
N LYS A 1017 -11.89 5.24 -20.67
CA LYS A 1017 -12.41 4.93 -19.33
C LYS A 1017 -13.79 5.55 -19.12
N PHE A 1018 -13.96 6.82 -19.50
CA PHE A 1018 -15.27 7.50 -19.42
C PHE A 1018 -16.34 6.80 -20.26
N ARG A 1019 -16.01 6.35 -21.48
CA ARG A 1019 -16.93 5.55 -22.31
C ARG A 1019 -17.28 4.21 -21.65
N ALA A 1020 -16.34 3.54 -20.98
CA ALA A 1020 -16.64 2.30 -20.23
C ALA A 1020 -17.60 2.56 -19.05
N TRP A 1021 -17.48 3.72 -18.38
CA TRP A 1021 -18.47 4.17 -17.40
C TRP A 1021 -19.85 4.42 -18.03
N GLN A 1022 -19.90 5.08 -19.19
CA GLN A 1022 -21.16 5.30 -19.92
C GLN A 1022 -21.83 3.98 -20.33
N GLU A 1023 -21.07 3.03 -20.87
CA GLU A 1023 -21.57 1.69 -21.21
C GLU A 1023 -22.15 0.98 -19.99
N THR A 1024 -21.46 1.07 -18.84
CA THR A 1024 -21.96 0.54 -17.57
C THR A 1024 -23.30 1.18 -17.19
N TRP A 1025 -23.42 2.51 -17.29
CA TRP A 1025 -24.67 3.22 -16.98
C TRP A 1025 -25.79 2.90 -17.96
N ASP A 1026 -25.51 2.74 -19.25
CA ASP A 1026 -26.48 2.35 -20.26
C ASP A 1026 -27.03 0.95 -19.98
N LYS A 1027 -26.16 -0.01 -19.67
CA LYS A 1027 -26.56 -1.36 -19.22
C LYS A 1027 -27.36 -1.32 -17.92
N GLN A 1028 -26.98 -0.50 -16.94
CA GLN A 1028 -27.74 -0.32 -15.71
C GLN A 1028 -29.16 0.24 -15.97
N ARG A 1029 -29.30 1.21 -16.89
CA ARG A 1029 -30.60 1.76 -17.28
C ARG A 1029 -31.46 0.75 -18.02
N ALA A 1030 -30.87 -0.05 -18.90
CA ALA A 1030 -31.56 -1.16 -19.55
C ALA A 1030 -32.04 -2.18 -18.50
N GLU A 1031 -31.21 -2.49 -17.50
CA GLU A 1031 -31.60 -3.38 -16.38
C GLU A 1031 -32.79 -2.80 -15.61
N ASP A 1032 -32.76 -1.51 -15.26
CA ASP A 1032 -33.87 -0.82 -14.57
C ASP A 1032 -35.15 -0.79 -15.39
N ALA A 1033 -35.06 -0.60 -16.71
CA ALA A 1033 -36.22 -0.58 -17.60
C ALA A 1033 -36.88 -1.96 -17.74
N ILE A 1034 -36.12 -3.05 -17.52
CA ILE A 1034 -36.67 -4.40 -17.42
C ILE A 1034 -37.27 -4.61 -16.01
N ASP A 1035 -36.56 -4.20 -14.95
CA ASP A 1035 -37.05 -4.34 -13.57
C ASP A 1035 -38.36 -3.59 -13.32
N ALA A 1036 -38.50 -2.38 -13.86
CA ALA A 1036 -39.74 -1.61 -13.76
C ALA A 1036 -40.97 -2.34 -14.32
N ARG A 1037 -40.79 -3.28 -15.26
CA ARG A 1037 -41.88 -4.10 -15.81
C ARG A 1037 -42.36 -5.19 -14.86
N THR A 1038 -41.54 -5.57 -13.88
CA THR A 1038 -41.93 -6.52 -12.82
C THR A 1038 -42.84 -5.89 -11.77
N GLU A 1039 -42.83 -4.56 -11.68
CA GLU A 1039 -43.67 -3.76 -10.78
C GLU A 1039 -45.03 -3.37 -11.41
N LEU A 1040 -45.24 -3.67 -12.70
CA LEU A 1040 -46.51 -3.45 -13.38
C LEU A 1040 -47.57 -4.46 -12.90
N ASP A 1041 -48.85 -4.15 -13.13
CA ASP A 1041 -49.94 -5.10 -12.88
C ASP A 1041 -49.81 -6.32 -13.80
N GLU A 1042 -50.10 -7.53 -13.32
CA GLU A 1042 -49.99 -8.78 -14.09
C GLU A 1042 -50.84 -8.77 -15.38
N THR A 1043 -51.86 -7.90 -15.45
CA THR A 1043 -52.71 -7.71 -16.64
C THR A 1043 -52.11 -6.74 -17.68
N ASP A 1044 -51.05 -6.01 -17.35
CA ASP A 1044 -50.36 -5.11 -18.27
C ASP A 1044 -49.62 -5.93 -19.35
N PRO A 1045 -49.80 -5.64 -20.66
CA PRO A 1045 -49.10 -6.35 -21.74
C PRO A 1045 -47.57 -6.31 -21.66
N GLN A 1046 -47.00 -5.36 -20.91
CA GLN A 1046 -45.55 -5.22 -20.72
C GLN A 1046 -45.04 -5.90 -19.45
N TYR A 1047 -45.93 -6.43 -18.61
CA TYR A 1047 -45.56 -7.13 -17.37
C TYR A 1047 -44.62 -8.30 -17.64
N LEU A 1048 -43.61 -8.44 -16.78
CA LEU A 1048 -42.70 -9.58 -16.76
C LEU A 1048 -42.68 -10.19 -15.36
N SER A 1049 -42.85 -11.51 -15.26
CA SER A 1049 -42.50 -12.22 -14.04
C SER A 1049 -41.00 -12.12 -13.76
N GLU A 1050 -40.58 -12.26 -12.49
CA GLU A 1050 -39.16 -12.20 -12.10
C GLU A 1050 -38.27 -13.15 -12.93
N LYS A 1051 -38.78 -14.34 -13.23
CA LYS A 1051 -38.07 -15.35 -14.05
C LYS A 1051 -37.91 -14.90 -15.50
N GLN A 1052 -38.94 -14.27 -16.08
CA GLN A 1052 -38.89 -13.73 -17.44
C GLN A 1052 -37.93 -12.53 -17.50
N ALA A 1053 -37.98 -11.63 -16.51
CA ALA A 1053 -37.06 -10.52 -16.40
C ALA A 1053 -35.60 -10.99 -16.27
N ALA A 1054 -35.32 -12.00 -15.43
CA ALA A 1054 -33.99 -12.58 -15.29
C ALA A 1054 -33.46 -13.19 -16.60
N ALA A 1055 -34.30 -13.95 -17.31
CA ALA A 1055 -33.95 -14.52 -18.61
C ALA A 1055 -33.70 -13.44 -19.67
N LEU A 1056 -34.52 -12.39 -19.69
CA LEU A 1056 -34.38 -11.28 -20.61
C LEU A 1056 -33.09 -10.49 -20.35
N LYS A 1057 -32.77 -10.21 -19.08
CA LYS A 1057 -31.49 -9.58 -18.69
C LYS A 1057 -30.29 -10.42 -19.11
N ALA A 1058 -30.30 -11.72 -18.85
CA ALA A 1058 -29.22 -12.62 -19.24
C ALA A 1058 -29.01 -12.64 -20.77
N LYS A 1059 -30.09 -12.51 -21.55
CA LYS A 1059 -30.07 -12.51 -23.01
C LYS A 1059 -29.68 -11.17 -23.63
N GLU A 1060 -30.25 -10.06 -23.16
CA GLU A 1060 -30.12 -8.73 -23.79
C GLU A 1060 -29.03 -7.86 -23.17
N ILE A 1061 -28.74 -8.03 -21.89
CA ILE A 1061 -27.78 -7.20 -21.14
C ILE A 1061 -26.49 -7.96 -20.85
N GLY A 1062 -26.62 -9.22 -20.41
CA GLY A 1062 -25.51 -10.02 -19.91
C GLY A 1062 -24.91 -9.47 -18.61
N ASP A 1063 -23.64 -9.76 -18.36
CA ASP A 1063 -22.90 -9.21 -17.22
C ASP A 1063 -22.68 -7.69 -17.38
N ILE A 1064 -22.90 -6.94 -16.31
CA ILE A 1064 -22.50 -5.53 -16.23
C ILE A 1064 -21.13 -5.46 -15.54
N PRO A 1065 -20.03 -5.19 -16.27
CA PRO A 1065 -18.70 -5.24 -15.71
C PRO A 1065 -18.39 -3.97 -14.89
N LEU A 1066 -17.39 -4.04 -14.01
CA LEU A 1066 -16.93 -2.85 -13.28
C LEU A 1066 -16.09 -1.96 -14.20
N PRO A 1067 -16.43 -0.66 -14.31
CA PRO A 1067 -15.63 0.25 -15.11
C PRO A 1067 -14.28 0.54 -14.43
N PRO A 1068 -13.25 0.88 -15.21
CA PRO A 1068 -11.92 1.19 -14.69
C PRO A 1068 -11.93 2.45 -13.80
N LYS A 1069 -11.05 2.46 -12.80
CA LYS A 1069 -10.86 3.62 -11.92
C LYS A 1069 -10.01 4.69 -12.61
N TYR A 1070 -10.29 5.94 -12.27
CA TYR A 1070 -9.47 7.08 -12.68
C TYR A 1070 -8.23 7.22 -11.77
N ALA A 1071 -7.18 7.83 -12.32
CA ALA A 1071 -6.00 8.31 -11.61
C ALA A 1071 -5.85 9.83 -11.80
N SER A 1072 -5.03 10.50 -10.98
CA SER A 1072 -4.80 11.95 -11.11
C SER A 1072 -4.35 12.37 -12.53
N GLY A 1073 -3.53 11.53 -13.18
CA GLY A 1073 -3.04 11.75 -14.54
C GLY A 1073 -4.10 11.66 -15.65
N ASP A 1074 -5.32 11.19 -15.34
CA ASP A 1074 -6.45 11.12 -16.27
C ASP A 1074 -7.16 12.48 -16.44
N PHE A 1075 -7.03 13.37 -15.45
CA PHE A 1075 -7.64 14.70 -15.45
C PHE A 1075 -6.74 15.74 -16.13
N ARG A 1076 -7.34 16.73 -16.80
CA ARG A 1076 -6.59 17.81 -17.48
C ARG A 1076 -5.87 18.74 -16.51
N LYS A 1077 -6.50 19.08 -15.39
CA LYS A 1077 -5.91 19.91 -14.32
C LYS A 1077 -5.74 19.10 -13.04
N PRO A 1078 -4.61 19.24 -12.32
CA PRO A 1078 -4.39 18.58 -11.03
C PRO A 1078 -5.46 18.90 -9.98
N SER A 1079 -6.01 20.13 -10.00
CA SER A 1079 -7.04 20.58 -9.05
C SER A 1079 -8.36 19.81 -9.15
N TYR A 1080 -8.64 19.11 -10.25
CA TYR A 1080 -9.87 18.32 -10.39
C TYR A 1080 -9.82 17.01 -9.60
N TRP A 1081 -8.62 16.46 -9.37
CA TRP A 1081 -8.48 15.15 -8.71
C TRP A 1081 -9.00 15.13 -7.27
N PRO A 1082 -8.65 16.09 -6.38
CA PRO A 1082 -9.23 16.15 -5.04
C PRO A 1082 -10.77 16.26 -5.04
N LEU A 1083 -11.35 16.88 -6.07
CA LEU A 1083 -12.79 17.13 -6.19
C LEU A 1083 -13.58 15.95 -6.80
N ARG A 1084 -12.89 14.95 -7.38
CA ARG A 1084 -13.52 13.85 -8.14
C ARG A 1084 -13.06 12.46 -7.71
N GLY A 1085 -11.79 12.33 -7.38
CA GLY A 1085 -11.17 11.06 -6.98
C GLY A 1085 -11.26 9.95 -8.02
N LYS A 1086 -11.00 8.73 -7.59
CA LYS A 1086 -10.84 7.56 -8.47
C LYS A 1086 -12.12 7.03 -9.12
N LEU A 1087 -13.28 7.47 -8.65
CA LEU A 1087 -14.60 7.07 -9.15
C LEU A 1087 -15.38 8.26 -9.77
N ASP A 1088 -14.74 9.42 -9.92
CA ASP A 1088 -15.34 10.66 -10.42
C ASP A 1088 -16.58 11.14 -9.62
N VAL A 1089 -16.57 10.93 -8.30
CA VAL A 1089 -17.64 11.35 -7.38
C VAL A 1089 -17.54 12.87 -7.17
N PRO A 1090 -18.57 13.66 -7.51
CA PRO A 1090 -18.53 15.12 -7.41
C PRO A 1090 -18.35 15.62 -5.97
N LYS A 1091 -17.43 16.57 -5.79
CA LYS A 1091 -17.22 17.32 -4.53
C LYS A 1091 -17.02 18.82 -4.76
N GLU A 1092 -16.93 19.24 -6.03
CA GLU A 1092 -16.76 20.63 -6.43
C GLU A 1092 -17.94 21.51 -6.00
N ARG A 1093 -17.67 22.77 -5.68
CA ARG A 1093 -18.69 23.79 -5.34
C ARG A 1093 -19.33 24.35 -6.60
N PHE A 1094 -18.53 24.46 -7.65
CA PHE A 1094 -18.91 25.09 -8.91
C PHE A 1094 -18.67 24.11 -10.06
N PHE A 1095 -19.59 24.05 -11.02
CA PHE A 1095 -19.25 23.54 -12.34
C PHE A 1095 -18.86 24.71 -13.24
N SER A 1096 -17.97 24.47 -14.19
CA SER A 1096 -17.48 25.50 -15.10
C SER A 1096 -17.70 25.19 -16.57
N LEU A 1097 -17.72 26.24 -17.38
CA LEU A 1097 -17.78 26.22 -18.84
C LEU A 1097 -16.61 27.03 -19.41
N PRO A 1098 -15.39 26.45 -19.45
CA PRO A 1098 -14.23 27.12 -20.03
C PRO A 1098 -14.43 27.40 -21.53
N GLY A 1099 -14.10 28.60 -21.99
CA GLY A 1099 -14.31 29.02 -23.38
C GLY A 1099 -15.67 29.68 -23.64
N CYS A 1100 -16.51 29.85 -22.60
CA CYS A 1100 -17.82 30.49 -22.71
C CYS A 1100 -17.85 31.92 -22.15
N GLU A 1101 -16.70 32.55 -21.94
CA GLU A 1101 -16.52 33.87 -21.30
C GLU A 1101 -17.08 35.04 -22.13
N LYS A 1102 -17.46 36.16 -21.49
CA LYS A 1102 -18.12 37.30 -22.16
C LYS A 1102 -17.11 38.19 -22.90
N ALA A 1103 -17.55 38.92 -23.92
CA ALA A 1103 -16.74 39.97 -24.52
C ALA A 1103 -16.48 41.10 -23.50
N GLY A 1104 -15.24 41.24 -23.02
CA GLY A 1104 -14.85 42.22 -22.00
C GLY A 1104 -14.68 41.66 -20.58
N ASP A 1105 -15.08 40.41 -20.33
CA ASP A 1105 -14.82 39.68 -19.08
C ASP A 1105 -14.25 38.30 -19.40
N SER A 1106 -12.95 38.14 -19.13
CA SER A 1106 -12.21 36.89 -19.38
C SER A 1106 -12.24 35.92 -18.21
N THR A 1107 -12.99 36.23 -17.15
CA THR A 1107 -13.08 35.36 -15.98
C THR A 1107 -14.03 34.17 -16.22
N LEU A 1108 -13.71 33.05 -15.58
CA LEU A 1108 -14.36 31.77 -15.82
C LEU A 1108 -15.88 31.82 -15.59
N VAL A 1109 -16.65 31.28 -16.52
CA VAL A 1109 -18.10 31.08 -16.36
C VAL A 1109 -18.37 29.85 -15.50
N ILE A 1110 -19.16 30.05 -14.45
CA ILE A 1110 -19.49 29.05 -13.47
C ILE A 1110 -20.99 29.00 -13.17
N GLY A 1111 -21.43 27.85 -12.65
CA GLY A 1111 -22.73 27.68 -12.01
C GLY A 1111 -22.59 26.81 -10.76
N TRP A 1112 -23.60 26.80 -9.90
CA TRP A 1112 -23.56 26.00 -8.67
C TRP A 1112 -23.66 24.50 -8.97
N ALA A 1113 -22.75 23.72 -8.37
CA ALA A 1113 -22.69 22.28 -8.57
C ALA A 1113 -23.87 21.52 -7.91
N GLY A 1114 -24.68 22.15 -7.07
CA GLY A 1114 -25.89 21.52 -6.53
C GLY A 1114 -27.10 21.50 -7.47
N LEU A 1115 -27.03 22.20 -8.61
CA LEU A 1115 -28.12 22.20 -9.59
C LEU A 1115 -28.35 20.79 -10.17
N ASN A 1116 -29.62 20.40 -10.27
CA ASN A 1116 -30.00 19.15 -10.93
C ASN A 1116 -29.83 19.25 -12.46
N HIS A 1117 -29.93 18.12 -13.17
CA HIS A 1117 -29.70 18.09 -14.62
C HIS A 1117 -30.60 19.04 -15.43
N LEU A 1118 -31.86 19.20 -15.04
CA LEU A 1118 -32.80 20.10 -15.72
C LEU A 1118 -32.41 21.57 -15.49
N GLN A 1119 -32.17 21.95 -14.24
CA GLN A 1119 -31.75 23.31 -13.88
C GLN A 1119 -30.43 23.69 -14.56
N ARG A 1120 -29.44 22.79 -14.59
CA ARG A 1120 -28.18 23.03 -15.32
C ARG A 1120 -28.42 23.22 -16.81
N ALA A 1121 -29.24 22.37 -17.43
CA ALA A 1121 -29.55 22.48 -18.85
C ALA A 1121 -30.26 23.81 -19.17
N GLN A 1122 -31.19 24.24 -18.31
CA GLN A 1122 -31.85 25.54 -18.43
C GLN A 1122 -30.88 26.71 -18.30
N ALA A 1123 -29.99 26.68 -17.30
CA ALA A 1123 -28.98 27.72 -17.10
C ALA A 1123 -28.01 27.83 -18.29
N ILE A 1124 -27.54 26.70 -18.82
CA ILE A 1124 -26.69 26.64 -20.01
C ILE A 1124 -27.43 27.13 -21.26
N ALA A 1125 -28.69 26.72 -21.44
CA ALA A 1125 -29.49 27.15 -22.58
C ALA A 1125 -29.80 28.65 -22.54
N ALA A 1126 -30.10 29.20 -21.35
CA ALA A 1126 -30.31 30.63 -21.16
C ALA A 1126 -29.05 31.43 -21.51
N TRP A 1127 -27.88 30.98 -21.03
CA TRP A 1127 -26.60 31.60 -21.37
C TRP A 1127 -26.34 31.54 -22.88
N TYR A 1128 -26.54 30.38 -23.52
CA TYR A 1128 -26.41 30.23 -24.97
C TYR A 1128 -27.31 31.20 -25.75
N LEU A 1129 -28.58 31.33 -25.36
CA LEU A 1129 -29.52 32.24 -26.02
C LEU A 1129 -29.09 33.70 -25.84
N GLU A 1130 -28.65 34.09 -24.64
CA GLU A 1130 -28.11 35.43 -24.39
C GLU A 1130 -26.91 35.73 -25.29
N ARG A 1131 -25.96 34.79 -25.42
CA ARG A 1131 -24.78 34.95 -26.29
C ARG A 1131 -25.16 35.08 -27.77
N LYS A 1132 -26.11 34.27 -28.22
CA LYS A 1132 -26.57 34.24 -29.60
C LYS A 1132 -27.38 35.49 -29.98
N GLU A 1133 -28.31 35.90 -29.12
CA GLU A 1133 -29.31 36.92 -29.45
C GLU A 1133 -28.88 38.33 -29.05
N GLN A 1134 -28.07 38.48 -27.99
CA GLN A 1134 -27.68 39.80 -27.46
C GLN A 1134 -26.24 40.18 -27.79
N GLU A 1135 -25.30 39.23 -27.81
CA GLU A 1135 -23.88 39.49 -28.06
C GLU A 1135 -23.40 39.08 -29.47
N GLY A 1136 -24.27 38.48 -30.28
CA GLY A 1136 -24.02 38.23 -31.70
C GLY A 1136 -22.89 37.24 -31.98
N TRP A 1137 -22.66 36.25 -31.09
CA TRP A 1137 -21.66 35.21 -31.32
C TRP A 1137 -21.90 34.47 -32.64
N ASP A 1138 -20.82 34.18 -33.37
CA ASP A 1138 -20.90 33.45 -34.62
C ASP A 1138 -21.12 31.94 -34.41
N ALA A 1139 -21.35 31.23 -35.51
CA ALA A 1139 -21.63 29.79 -35.46
C ALA A 1139 -20.42 28.93 -35.06
N GLU A 1140 -19.20 29.47 -35.05
CA GLU A 1140 -18.00 28.78 -34.59
C GLU A 1140 -17.82 28.96 -33.08
N GLN A 1141 -18.10 30.17 -32.56
CA GLN A 1141 -18.11 30.49 -31.13
C GLN A 1141 -19.24 29.79 -30.37
N LEU A 1142 -20.37 29.52 -31.02
CA LEU A 1142 -21.53 28.82 -30.44
C LEU A 1142 -21.39 27.28 -30.44
N LYS A 1143 -20.40 26.71 -31.14
CA LYS A 1143 -20.14 25.26 -31.20
C LYS A 1143 -19.22 24.82 -30.08
#